data_AF-A0A9X3K816-F1
#
_entry.id   AF-A0A9X3K816-F1
#
_cell.length_a   1.000
_cell.length_b   1.000
_cell.length_c   1.000
_cell.angle_alpha   90.00
_cell.angle_beta   90.00
_cell.angle_gamma   90.00
#
_symmetry.space_group_name_H-M   'P 1'
#
loop_
_entity.id
_entity.type
_entity.pdbx_description
1 polymer ?
#
loop_
_entity_poly.entity_id
_entity_poly.type
_entity_poly.pdbx_seq_one_letter_code
_entity_poly.pdbx_strand_id
1 'polypeptide(L)'
;MYGLLFHRKYFVFLPALFLFLSSYVFGQENSENGWVLPTRGSIRVLMVFVEVDHDKDSSVDAYLEGHKNWRVNELPEYKDDIFNVFEGENSLKALTRYYKECSFGELTVLGDYYPEIITVKQSEVGRSKSKILKIVVDRLNSAEKISSENLSFTDFDYWEDESKRGVPKTRSSKFSGVDHLMIFLRNFSAIPNATGQASASSGGRIGGLNTDSYSIFGGGNGMPFKILKHEFNHLLIGGNNFHSGGGNSANFRSYVTALQGGWSMMGAANSALLSPSGWDRYWLGWKPKENDYLISVRDESGQEVNGDIQSENGTRVFVLRDFVTTGDALRIKLPFIPDDEFPQWIWVENHTTYANNGSPTDVFNHEDHDCIKPALPGLYLTRQIDANVKEGKRIYSDVKADYLKPLPATGAYDFFWDDEKLDLGVCVDNSPHNVYTLKSELENPLTGHHELEEPFYYTNSSEEIKRDNMRRLSTRRNRDGSYTRHPHLGHPSYGMRNGEVDYIGLGTNPSTASTITHVNARKGKSNHSQNSDTIYLNGISMRILETRPDLSIKVEVSFNDTLLKEPRRWAGSDILLNNHNQAGTDLCVESVLTLDRGKTITRFVEPDTVAGDVYFSSPTVLRIKSGAKLTIGEEVRLLKDSKIVVEEGGDLELLRNGKVILEGSAEIVFEKGSSFYGKGKIKFKDSSKGSVGDSDSLKDLKSRTCKKKRFELRP
;
A
#
# COMPACT_ATOMS: atom_id res chain seq x y z
N MET A 1 12.88 -6.58 -80.97
CA MET A 1 14.34 -6.30 -80.99
C MET A 1 14.88 -6.73 -79.63
N TYR A 2 15.36 -7.97 -79.45
CA TYR A 2 16.69 -8.52 -79.79
C TYR A 2 17.89 -7.81 -79.17
N GLY A 3 18.69 -8.58 -78.40
CA GLY A 3 20.05 -8.31 -77.90
C GLY A 3 20.07 -8.07 -76.38
N LEU A 4 20.56 -8.93 -75.47
CA LEU A 4 21.57 -10.00 -75.40
C LEU A 4 23.04 -9.54 -75.56
N LEU A 5 23.83 -9.89 -74.52
CA LEU A 5 25.30 -10.00 -74.39
C LEU A 5 26.05 -8.71 -73.94
N PHE A 6 27.05 -8.69 -73.03
CA PHE A 6 28.01 -9.71 -72.57
C PHE A 6 28.56 -9.37 -71.15
N HIS A 7 29.00 -10.41 -70.44
CA HIS A 7 29.77 -10.43 -69.19
C HIS A 7 31.06 -9.60 -69.15
N ARG A 8 31.45 -9.14 -67.94
CA ARG A 8 32.78 -9.44 -67.40
C ARG A 8 32.86 -9.40 -65.86
N LYS A 9 33.56 -10.42 -65.35
CA LYS A 9 33.76 -10.85 -63.97
C LYS A 9 34.62 -9.85 -63.17
N TYR A 10 34.23 -9.58 -61.93
CA TYR A 10 35.18 -9.44 -60.82
C TYR A 10 34.65 -10.19 -59.60
N PHE A 11 35.30 -11.32 -59.31
CA PHE A 11 35.24 -12.02 -58.04
C PHE A 11 36.15 -11.27 -57.07
N VAL A 12 35.59 -10.63 -56.04
CA VAL A 12 36.32 -10.31 -54.80
C VAL A 12 35.44 -10.72 -53.64
N PHE A 13 35.93 -11.72 -52.93
CA PHE A 13 35.48 -12.17 -51.62
C PHE A 13 35.48 -10.99 -50.63
N LEU A 14 34.36 -10.73 -49.96
CA LEU A 14 34.36 -10.10 -48.64
C LEU A 14 33.10 -10.51 -47.84
N PRO A 15 33.13 -11.63 -47.11
CA PRO A 15 32.13 -11.94 -46.09
C PRO A 15 32.56 -11.28 -44.78
N ALA A 16 32.28 -9.98 -44.61
CA ALA A 16 32.58 -9.29 -43.35
C ALA A 16 31.71 -8.03 -43.17
N LEU A 17 30.38 -8.17 -43.17
CA LEU A 17 29.50 -7.12 -42.64
C LEU A 17 28.22 -7.71 -42.01
N PHE A 18 28.38 -8.80 -41.26
CA PHE A 18 27.33 -9.37 -40.40
C PHE A 18 27.84 -9.61 -38.95
N LEU A 19 28.88 -8.86 -38.54
CA LEU A 19 29.50 -8.95 -37.20
C LEU A 19 29.47 -7.63 -36.41
N PHE A 20 28.48 -6.77 -36.66
CA PHE A 20 28.26 -5.53 -35.88
C PHE A 20 26.80 -5.33 -35.44
N LEU A 21 26.07 -6.43 -35.19
CA LEU A 21 24.76 -6.41 -34.54
C LEU A 21 24.71 -7.20 -33.22
N SER A 22 25.87 -7.54 -32.66
CA SER A 22 25.97 -8.01 -31.29
C SER A 22 26.27 -6.84 -30.35
N SER A 23 25.44 -6.69 -29.32
CA SER A 23 25.74 -5.99 -28.05
C SER A 23 25.30 -4.52 -27.91
N TYR A 24 24.04 -4.22 -28.22
CA TYR A 24 23.29 -3.22 -27.42
C TYR A 24 22.04 -3.86 -26.81
N VAL A 25 22.24 -5.00 -26.10
CA VAL A 25 21.30 -5.35 -25.03
C VAL A 25 21.63 -4.37 -23.90
N PHE A 26 20.98 -3.21 -23.90
CA PHE A 26 20.90 -2.41 -22.69
C PHE A 26 20.30 -3.33 -21.62
N GLY A 27 21.07 -3.64 -20.57
CA GLY A 27 20.63 -4.52 -19.50
C GLY A 27 19.26 -4.08 -19.00
N GLN A 28 18.28 -4.97 -19.10
CA GLN A 28 16.95 -4.75 -18.60
C GLN A 28 17.01 -4.73 -17.08
N GLU A 29 16.46 -3.69 -16.44
CA GLU A 29 16.33 -3.66 -14.99
C GLU A 29 15.33 -4.75 -14.59
N ASN A 30 15.62 -5.49 -13.53
CA ASN A 30 14.71 -6.44 -12.90
C ASN A 30 14.75 -6.22 -11.37
N SER A 31 13.58 -6.08 -10.77
CA SER A 31 13.41 -5.78 -9.34
C SER A 31 14.01 -6.85 -8.42
N GLU A 32 14.05 -8.11 -8.85
CA GLU A 32 14.64 -9.26 -8.13
C GLU A 32 16.16 -9.20 -8.04
N ASN A 33 16.80 -8.22 -8.67
CA ASN A 33 18.22 -7.95 -8.50
C ASN A 33 18.50 -6.81 -7.51
N GLY A 34 17.45 -6.16 -7.00
CA GLY A 34 17.54 -5.08 -6.04
C GLY A 34 17.94 -3.74 -6.65
N TRP A 35 17.69 -2.66 -5.91
CA TRP A 35 17.93 -1.31 -6.41
C TRP A 35 19.43 -0.97 -6.46
N VAL A 36 20.13 -1.15 -5.35
CA VAL A 36 21.58 -0.88 -5.24
C VAL A 36 22.27 -2.12 -4.69
N LEU A 37 21.73 -2.62 -3.57
CA LEU A 37 22.19 -3.82 -2.91
C LEU A 37 21.50 -5.07 -3.48
N PRO A 38 22.15 -6.24 -3.43
CA PRO A 38 21.56 -7.49 -3.88
C PRO A 38 20.41 -7.92 -2.96
N THR A 39 19.45 -8.63 -3.54
CA THR A 39 18.31 -9.25 -2.84
C THR A 39 18.60 -10.68 -2.38
N ARG A 40 19.79 -11.20 -2.66
CA ARG A 40 20.17 -12.59 -2.39
C ARG A 40 21.64 -12.70 -2.01
N GLY A 41 22.00 -13.79 -1.35
CA GLY A 41 23.34 -13.99 -0.80
C GLY A 41 23.53 -13.21 0.51
N SER A 42 24.74 -12.72 0.73
CA SER A 42 25.11 -12.11 2.02
C SER A 42 25.64 -10.71 1.82
N ILE A 43 25.32 -9.80 2.73
CA ILE A 43 25.88 -8.44 2.79
C ILE A 43 26.39 -8.26 4.21
N ARG A 44 27.60 -7.71 4.39
CA ARG A 44 28.11 -7.34 5.71
C ARG A 44 28.23 -5.82 5.83
N VAL A 45 27.51 -5.28 6.81
CA VAL A 45 27.47 -3.85 7.10
C VAL A 45 28.62 -3.45 8.03
N LEU A 46 29.39 -2.43 7.64
CA LEU A 46 30.36 -1.79 8.55
C LEU A 46 29.63 -0.71 9.37
N MET A 47 29.51 -0.93 10.67
CA MET A 47 28.83 0.01 11.58
C MET A 47 29.82 0.96 12.24
N VAL A 48 29.42 2.22 12.43
CA VAL A 48 30.20 3.22 13.14
C VAL A 48 29.32 4.03 14.09
N PHE A 49 29.75 4.17 15.33
CA PHE A 49 29.06 4.93 16.37
C PHE A 49 29.74 6.28 16.58
N VAL A 50 28.96 7.36 16.50
CA VAL A 50 29.44 8.74 16.53
C VAL A 50 28.69 9.55 17.58
N GLU A 51 29.44 10.33 18.34
CA GLU A 51 28.94 11.33 19.28
C GLU A 51 29.36 12.72 18.83
N VAL A 52 28.47 13.69 18.99
CA VAL A 52 28.78 15.11 18.78
C VAL A 52 28.99 15.76 20.15
N ASP A 53 30.21 16.24 20.39
CA ASP A 53 30.52 17.13 21.51
C ASP A 53 29.95 18.53 21.18
N HIS A 54 28.89 18.93 21.87
CA HIS A 54 28.21 20.21 21.65
C HIS A 54 28.94 21.39 22.32
N ASP A 55 30.19 21.58 21.90
CA ASP A 55 31.13 22.58 22.43
C ASP A 55 30.73 24.04 22.18
N LYS A 56 29.73 24.31 21.34
CA LYS A 56 29.19 25.66 21.10
C LYS A 56 27.85 25.92 21.77
N ASP A 57 26.96 24.93 21.79
CA ASP A 57 25.61 25.06 22.34
C ASP A 57 25.11 23.70 22.85
N SER A 58 25.23 23.47 24.16
CA SER A 58 24.78 22.24 24.80
C SER A 58 23.25 22.09 24.84
N SER A 59 22.48 23.15 24.60
CA SER A 59 21.01 23.10 24.67
C SER A 59 20.37 22.31 23.52
N VAL A 60 21.12 22.06 22.44
CA VAL A 60 20.66 21.23 21.31
C VAL A 60 20.96 19.74 21.50
N ASP A 61 21.64 19.34 22.58
CA ASP A 61 21.82 17.95 22.96
C ASP A 61 20.56 17.45 23.69
N ALA A 62 19.82 16.54 23.06
CA ALA A 62 18.65 15.92 23.66
C ALA A 62 19.00 14.99 24.86
N TYR A 63 20.27 14.60 24.99
CA TYR A 63 20.79 13.66 25.98
C TYR A 63 22.13 14.16 26.55
N LEU A 64 22.13 15.37 27.13
CA LEU A 64 23.35 16.01 27.65
C LEU A 64 24.12 15.13 28.63
N GLU A 65 23.42 14.42 29.52
CA GLU A 65 24.00 13.48 30.50
C GLU A 65 24.14 12.05 29.95
N GLY A 66 23.87 11.85 28.67
CA GLY A 66 23.71 10.54 28.05
C GLY A 66 22.32 9.94 28.29
N HIS A 67 22.14 8.72 27.80
CA HIS A 67 20.92 7.94 28.03
C HIS A 67 21.32 6.54 28.51
N LYS A 68 20.44 5.83 29.23
CA LYS A 68 20.74 4.48 29.74
C LYS A 68 21.23 3.54 28.63
N ASN A 69 20.66 3.65 27.43
CA ASN A 69 20.99 2.81 26.29
C ASN A 69 22.24 3.27 25.51
N TRP A 70 22.70 4.51 25.72
CA TRP A 70 23.90 5.05 25.09
C TRP A 70 24.47 6.20 25.93
N ARG A 71 25.50 5.87 26.72
CA ARG A 71 26.17 6.81 27.63
C ARG A 71 27.16 7.68 26.87
N VAL A 72 27.48 8.84 27.45
CA VAL A 72 28.43 9.79 26.86
C VAL A 72 29.82 9.14 26.76
N ASN A 73 30.51 9.31 25.64
CA ASN A 73 31.84 8.73 25.36
C ASN A 73 31.91 7.19 25.41
N GLU A 74 30.78 6.49 25.31
CA GLU A 74 30.73 5.02 25.29
C GLU A 74 30.00 4.53 24.04
N LEU A 75 30.27 3.29 23.61
CA LEU A 75 29.43 2.63 22.61
C LEU A 75 28.05 2.30 23.19
N PRO A 76 26.97 2.24 22.39
CA PRO A 76 25.65 1.94 22.90
C PRO A 76 25.55 0.51 23.46
N GLU A 77 24.69 0.32 24.46
CA GLU A 77 24.48 -0.99 25.09
C GLU A 77 23.95 -2.02 24.08
N TYR A 78 23.19 -1.59 23.07
CA TYR A 78 22.55 -2.44 22.06
C TYR A 78 23.42 -2.77 20.82
N LYS A 79 24.68 -2.33 20.75
CA LYS A 79 25.53 -2.48 19.55
C LYS A 79 25.65 -3.93 19.05
N ASP A 80 25.67 -4.89 19.98
CA ASP A 80 25.84 -6.32 19.71
C ASP A 80 24.49 -7.01 19.37
N ASP A 81 23.37 -6.28 19.39
CA ASP A 81 22.02 -6.83 19.15
C ASP A 81 21.45 -6.49 17.77
N ILE A 82 22.19 -5.70 16.97
CA ILE A 82 21.72 -5.23 15.67
C ILE A 82 21.88 -6.31 14.60
N PHE A 83 23.09 -6.87 14.45
CA PHE A 83 23.43 -7.87 13.45
C PHE A 83 24.23 -9.02 14.05
N ASN A 84 24.10 -10.21 13.47
CA ASN A 84 25.11 -11.25 13.62
C ASN A 84 26.37 -10.84 12.85
N VAL A 85 27.53 -11.24 13.36
CA VAL A 85 28.83 -10.97 12.71
C VAL A 85 29.12 -12.05 11.66
N PHE A 86 28.78 -13.29 11.98
CA PHE A 86 29.01 -14.48 11.18
C PHE A 86 27.72 -15.21 10.85
N GLU A 87 27.74 -15.93 9.73
CA GLU A 87 26.64 -16.84 9.39
C GLU A 87 26.59 -18.03 10.35
N GLY A 88 25.38 -18.52 10.63
CA GLY A 88 25.19 -19.72 11.43
C GLY A 88 25.32 -19.53 12.95
N GLU A 89 25.41 -18.30 13.44
CA GLU A 89 25.34 -18.02 14.87
C GLU A 89 24.03 -18.53 15.50
N ASN A 90 24.12 -19.02 16.74
CA ASN A 90 23.03 -19.72 17.43
C ASN A 90 21.79 -18.84 17.70
N SER A 91 21.97 -17.53 17.88
CA SER A 91 20.89 -16.58 18.11
C SER A 91 20.91 -15.48 17.05
N LEU A 92 19.81 -15.33 16.33
CA LEU A 92 19.72 -14.28 15.31
C LEU A 92 19.48 -12.92 15.95
N LYS A 93 20.31 -11.94 15.57
CA LYS A 93 20.17 -10.54 15.98
C LYS A 93 19.10 -9.80 15.17
N ALA A 94 18.67 -8.63 15.60
CA ALA A 94 17.42 -8.01 15.16
C ALA A 94 17.27 -7.88 13.64
N LEU A 95 18.23 -7.24 12.95
CA LEU A 95 18.15 -7.05 11.50
C LEU A 95 18.52 -8.31 10.72
N THR A 96 19.49 -9.10 11.18
CA THR A 96 19.81 -10.39 10.54
C THR A 96 18.59 -11.31 10.54
N ARG A 97 17.88 -11.39 11.67
CA ARG A 97 16.63 -12.13 11.81
C ARG A 97 15.56 -11.59 10.87
N TYR A 98 15.34 -10.28 10.86
CA TYR A 98 14.34 -9.63 10.01
C TYR A 98 14.52 -10.00 8.53
N TYR A 99 15.72 -9.82 7.97
CA TYR A 99 15.95 -10.12 6.55
C TYR A 99 15.90 -11.63 6.25
N LYS A 100 16.33 -12.47 7.19
CA LYS A 100 16.20 -13.92 7.05
C LYS A 100 14.73 -14.36 7.01
N GLU A 101 13.87 -13.81 7.87
CA GLU A 101 12.42 -14.08 7.87
C GLU A 101 11.73 -13.51 6.63
N CYS A 102 12.07 -12.29 6.21
CA CYS A 102 11.46 -11.67 5.03
C CYS A 102 11.78 -12.44 3.74
N SER A 103 13.03 -12.86 3.58
CA SER A 103 13.57 -13.47 2.37
C SER A 103 13.58 -15.00 2.37
N PHE A 104 13.10 -15.64 3.42
CA PHE A 104 13.26 -17.10 3.63
C PHE A 104 14.72 -17.57 3.56
N GLY A 105 15.64 -16.71 4.00
CA GLY A 105 17.08 -16.95 3.97
C GLY A 105 17.74 -16.79 2.61
N GLU A 106 17.05 -16.27 1.59
CA GLU A 106 17.68 -15.87 0.33
C GLU A 106 18.67 -14.71 0.55
N LEU A 107 18.35 -13.77 1.46
CA LEU A 107 19.23 -12.67 1.86
C LEU A 107 19.65 -12.81 3.33
N THR A 108 20.96 -12.77 3.57
CA THR A 108 21.56 -12.68 4.91
C THR A 108 22.24 -11.33 5.09
N VAL A 109 21.81 -10.55 6.08
CA VAL A 109 22.46 -9.27 6.42
C VAL A 109 23.21 -9.43 7.73
N LEU A 110 24.53 -9.31 7.64
CA LEU A 110 25.49 -9.37 8.75
C LEU A 110 26.02 -7.97 9.05
N GLY A 111 26.72 -7.83 10.17
CA GLY A 111 27.39 -6.58 10.48
C GLY A 111 28.36 -6.71 11.64
N ASP A 112 29.35 -5.84 11.64
CA ASP A 112 30.28 -5.63 12.75
C ASP A 112 30.59 -4.14 12.85
N TYR A 113 31.07 -3.67 13.99
CA TYR A 113 31.25 -2.25 14.26
C TYR A 113 32.70 -1.87 14.53
N TYR A 114 33.06 -0.64 14.16
CA TYR A 114 34.30 -0.01 14.59
C TYR A 114 34.36 0.05 16.13
N PRO A 115 35.41 -0.48 16.79
CA PRO A 115 35.40 -0.81 18.23
C PRO A 115 35.48 0.40 19.17
N GLU A 116 35.60 1.62 18.64
CA GLU A 116 35.66 2.84 19.43
C GLU A 116 34.55 3.80 19.02
N ILE A 117 34.12 4.65 19.96
CA ILE A 117 33.26 5.78 19.61
C ILE A 117 34.07 6.88 18.90
N ILE A 118 33.49 7.48 17.86
CA ILE A 118 34.07 8.66 17.23
C ILE A 118 33.37 9.90 17.79
N THR A 119 34.08 10.65 18.62
CA THR A 119 33.62 11.95 19.11
C THR A 119 34.06 13.07 18.17
N VAL A 120 33.11 13.88 17.70
CA VAL A 120 33.36 15.04 16.82
C VAL A 120 32.85 16.32 17.46
N LYS A 121 33.56 17.44 17.29
CA LYS A 121 33.11 18.72 17.86
C LYS A 121 32.04 19.37 17.00
N GLN A 122 31.00 19.91 17.63
CA GLN A 122 29.97 20.72 16.96
C GLN A 122 30.60 21.92 16.24
N SER A 123 31.69 22.47 16.77
CA SER A 123 32.45 23.53 16.13
C SER A 123 33.02 23.16 14.76
N GLU A 124 33.37 21.89 14.56
CA GLU A 124 33.91 21.35 13.31
C GLU A 124 32.80 20.97 12.33
N VAL A 125 31.80 20.23 12.80
CA VAL A 125 30.77 19.62 11.94
C VAL A 125 29.53 20.51 11.74
N GLY A 126 29.21 21.40 12.68
CA GLY A 126 27.99 22.19 12.68
C GLY A 126 26.75 21.28 12.56
N ARG A 127 25.91 21.51 11.54
CA ARG A 127 24.76 20.64 11.19
C ARG A 127 25.01 19.78 9.93
N SER A 128 26.27 19.61 9.51
CA SER A 128 26.62 18.95 8.24
C SER A 128 26.89 17.46 8.40
N LYS A 129 25.99 16.64 7.83
CA LYS A 129 26.15 15.18 7.73
C LYS A 129 27.39 14.77 6.93
N SER A 130 27.68 15.50 5.84
CA SER A 130 28.84 15.22 4.98
C SER A 130 30.18 15.45 5.70
N LYS A 131 30.24 16.40 6.64
CA LYS A 131 31.45 16.59 7.46
C LYS A 131 31.67 15.44 8.44
N ILE A 132 30.61 14.98 9.11
CA ILE A 132 30.67 13.79 9.97
C ILE A 132 31.14 12.58 9.18
N LEU A 133 30.53 12.34 8.03
CA LEU A 133 30.88 11.26 7.12
C LEU A 133 32.36 11.29 6.71
N LYS A 134 32.88 12.47 6.36
CA LYS A 134 34.31 12.66 6.06
C LYS A 134 35.20 12.27 7.25
N ILE A 135 34.88 12.73 8.46
CA ILE A 135 35.66 12.42 9.67
C ILE A 135 35.62 10.92 9.97
N VAL A 136 34.45 10.27 9.81
CA VAL A 136 34.30 8.82 9.97
C VAL A 136 35.22 8.08 9.00
N VAL A 137 35.20 8.44 7.72
CA VAL A 137 36.05 7.83 6.69
C VAL A 137 37.54 8.05 6.98
N ASP A 138 37.93 9.27 7.34
CA ASP A 138 39.31 9.60 7.70
C ASP A 138 39.78 8.75 8.90
N ARG A 139 38.92 8.59 9.92
CA ARG A 139 39.21 7.75 11.09
C ARG A 139 39.38 6.29 10.70
N LEU A 140 38.44 5.72 9.95
CA LEU A 140 38.49 4.31 9.52
C LEU A 140 39.76 4.00 8.72
N ASN A 141 40.18 4.89 7.80
CA ASN A 141 41.40 4.70 7.00
C ASN A 141 42.69 4.80 7.81
N SER A 142 42.67 5.48 8.95
CA SER A 142 43.84 5.66 9.82
C SER A 142 43.92 4.66 10.98
N ALA A 143 42.85 3.88 11.19
CA ALA A 143 42.75 2.97 12.32
C ALA A 143 43.55 1.68 12.09
N GLU A 144 44.18 1.17 13.15
CA GLU A 144 44.83 -0.14 13.13
C GLU A 144 43.81 -1.29 13.09
N LYS A 145 42.64 -1.08 13.72
CA LYS A 145 41.54 -2.04 13.80
C LYS A 145 40.25 -1.37 13.34
N ILE A 146 39.57 -1.97 12.38
CA ILE A 146 38.39 -1.37 11.73
C ILE A 146 37.06 -1.99 12.19
N SER A 147 37.10 -3.13 12.88
CA SER A 147 35.91 -3.86 13.35
C SER A 147 36.19 -4.54 14.69
N SER A 148 35.16 -4.82 15.50
CA SER A 148 35.28 -5.42 16.82
C SER A 148 35.88 -6.83 16.78
N GLU A 149 35.51 -7.63 15.78
CA GLU A 149 35.98 -9.00 15.59
C GLU A 149 37.26 -9.12 14.75
N ASN A 150 37.98 -8.01 14.55
CA ASN A 150 39.22 -7.93 13.77
C ASN A 150 39.05 -8.31 12.29
N LEU A 151 37.88 -8.03 11.71
CA LEU A 151 37.64 -8.13 10.28
C LEU A 151 38.40 -7.01 9.54
N SER A 152 38.74 -7.28 8.28
CA SER A 152 39.41 -6.35 7.36
C SER A 152 38.40 -5.72 6.38
N PHE A 153 38.79 -4.71 5.61
CA PHE A 153 37.84 -4.07 4.68
C PHE A 153 37.28 -5.04 3.64
N THR A 154 38.05 -6.06 3.24
CA THR A 154 37.59 -7.12 2.31
C THR A 154 36.46 -7.97 2.89
N ASP A 155 36.33 -8.03 4.21
CA ASP A 155 35.25 -8.77 4.85
C ASP A 155 33.90 -8.02 4.78
N PHE A 156 33.90 -6.76 4.36
CA PHE A 156 32.71 -5.91 4.18
C PHE A 156 32.44 -5.61 2.69
N ASP A 157 33.04 -6.37 1.78
CA ASP A 157 33.01 -6.18 0.33
C ASP A 157 32.73 -7.51 -0.35
N TYR A 158 31.44 -7.86 -0.41
CA TYR A 158 31.00 -9.12 -0.99
C TYR A 158 30.59 -8.94 -2.45
N TRP A 159 30.36 -7.72 -2.90
CA TRP A 159 29.80 -7.41 -4.21
C TRP A 159 30.61 -6.33 -4.92
N GLU A 160 30.69 -6.43 -6.25
CA GLU A 160 31.33 -5.37 -7.04
C GLU A 160 30.44 -4.11 -7.05
N ASP A 161 31.03 -2.91 -7.01
CA ASP A 161 30.33 -1.61 -7.16
C ASP A 161 29.73 -1.48 -8.57
N GLU A 162 28.58 -2.12 -8.73
CA GLU A 162 27.74 -2.02 -9.91
C GLU A 162 26.72 -0.91 -9.66
N SER A 163 27.11 0.34 -9.93
CA SER A 163 26.26 1.55 -9.92
C SER A 163 24.92 1.46 -10.69
N LYS A 164 24.64 0.34 -11.35
CA LYS A 164 23.44 0.07 -12.12
C LYS A 164 22.35 -0.54 -11.23
N ARG A 165 21.13 -0.03 -11.41
CA ARG A 165 19.95 -0.45 -10.67
C ARG A 165 19.31 -1.67 -11.33
N GLY A 166 18.79 -2.60 -10.54
CA GLY A 166 18.04 -3.77 -11.05
C GLY A 166 18.86 -4.72 -11.93
N VAL A 167 20.19 -4.65 -11.92
CA VAL A 167 21.05 -5.61 -12.62
C VAL A 167 21.60 -6.64 -11.63
N PRO A 168 21.78 -7.91 -12.04
CA PRO A 168 22.37 -8.92 -11.17
C PRO A 168 23.71 -8.44 -10.62
N LYS A 169 23.92 -8.59 -9.31
CA LYS A 169 25.15 -8.15 -8.65
C LYS A 169 26.21 -9.24 -8.75
N THR A 170 27.41 -8.86 -9.16
CA THR A 170 28.56 -9.77 -9.26
C THR A 170 29.26 -9.87 -7.91
N ARG A 171 29.62 -11.08 -7.49
CA ARG A 171 30.43 -11.26 -6.28
C ARG A 171 31.81 -10.70 -6.48
N SER A 172 32.27 -9.95 -5.49
CA SER A 172 33.61 -9.40 -5.48
C SER A 172 34.68 -10.51 -5.36
N SER A 173 35.75 -10.40 -6.16
CA SER A 173 36.90 -11.31 -6.14
C SER A 173 38.17 -10.67 -5.54
N LYS A 174 38.12 -9.36 -5.32
CA LYS A 174 39.19 -8.51 -4.78
C LYS A 174 38.54 -7.27 -4.19
N PHE A 175 39.22 -6.58 -3.27
CA PHE A 175 38.66 -5.35 -2.72
C PHE A 175 38.26 -4.33 -3.82
N SER A 176 36.96 -4.08 -3.95
CA SER A 176 36.24 -3.09 -4.77
C SER A 176 35.69 -1.93 -3.95
N GLY A 177 35.52 -2.09 -2.64
CA GLY A 177 34.94 -1.07 -1.77
C GLY A 177 33.98 -1.70 -0.74
N VAL A 178 33.75 -1.01 0.37
CA VAL A 178 32.78 -1.49 1.37
C VAL A 178 31.36 -1.41 0.79
N ASP A 179 30.62 -2.52 0.78
CA ASP A 179 29.24 -2.60 0.23
C ASP A 179 28.30 -1.58 0.90
N HIS A 180 28.35 -1.51 2.24
CA HIS A 180 27.50 -0.60 3.02
C HIS A 180 28.15 -0.11 4.31
N LEU A 181 28.21 1.22 4.44
CA LEU A 181 28.59 1.92 5.68
C LEU A 181 27.34 2.39 6.44
N MET A 182 27.20 2.01 7.71
CA MET A 182 26.08 2.41 8.56
C MET A 182 26.55 3.23 9.76
N ILE A 183 26.10 4.49 9.84
CA ILE A 183 26.52 5.43 10.90
C ILE A 183 25.38 5.66 11.88
N PHE A 184 25.68 5.53 13.17
CA PHE A 184 24.77 5.83 14.27
C PHE A 184 25.23 7.11 14.99
N LEU A 185 24.30 8.02 15.24
CA LEU A 185 24.52 9.29 15.92
C LEU A 185 23.81 9.28 17.27
N ARG A 186 24.56 9.52 18.35
CA ARG A 186 24.00 9.59 19.70
C ARG A 186 23.06 10.80 19.86
N ASN A 187 23.54 11.98 19.49
CA ASN A 187 22.97 13.26 19.94
C ASN A 187 23.02 14.37 18.87
N PHE A 188 22.93 14.03 17.59
CA PHE A 188 23.02 15.02 16.51
C PHE A 188 21.67 15.64 16.13
N SER A 189 21.43 16.90 16.48
CA SER A 189 20.13 17.56 16.27
C SER A 189 19.62 17.63 14.83
N ALA A 190 20.48 17.46 13.82
CA ALA A 190 20.04 17.41 12.42
C ALA A 190 19.55 16.02 11.97
N ILE A 191 19.84 14.97 12.73
CA ILE A 191 19.25 13.63 12.59
C ILE A 191 18.72 13.23 13.99
N PRO A 192 17.49 13.64 14.34
CA PRO A 192 16.88 13.30 15.63
C PRO A 192 16.77 11.80 15.87
N ASN A 193 16.57 11.42 17.13
CA ASN A 193 16.35 10.02 17.52
C ASN A 193 15.21 9.37 16.73
N ALA A 194 15.37 8.09 16.36
CA ALA A 194 14.42 7.32 15.56
C ALA A 194 14.12 7.89 14.16
N THR A 195 15.02 8.75 13.65
CA THR A 195 15.02 9.20 12.25
C THR A 195 16.32 8.77 11.57
N GLY A 196 16.32 8.76 10.24
CA GLY A 196 17.46 8.30 9.48
C GLY A 196 17.39 8.72 8.02
N GLN A 197 18.36 8.23 7.27
CA GLN A 197 18.38 8.28 5.81
C GLN A 197 19.32 7.20 5.28
N ALA A 198 19.01 6.64 4.11
CA ALA A 198 19.96 5.89 3.29
C ALA A 198 20.28 6.62 1.97
N SER A 199 21.44 6.27 1.41
CA SER A 199 21.93 6.82 0.15
C SER A 199 22.50 5.71 -0.72
N ALA A 200 21.98 5.65 -1.95
CA ALA A 200 22.47 4.84 -3.08
C ALA A 200 23.79 5.36 -3.68
N SER A 201 24.56 6.14 -2.92
CA SER A 201 25.78 6.79 -3.36
C SER A 201 26.84 6.62 -2.30
N SER A 202 28.09 6.80 -2.70
CA SER A 202 29.23 6.57 -1.81
C SER A 202 29.22 7.44 -0.56
N GLY A 203 29.53 6.78 0.56
CA GLY A 203 29.82 7.41 1.85
C GLY A 203 31.23 8.01 1.91
N GLY A 204 32.03 7.87 0.86
CA GLY A 204 33.43 8.29 0.84
C GLY A 204 34.36 7.12 0.57
N ARG A 205 35.67 7.40 0.62
CA ARG A 205 36.69 6.42 0.23
C ARG A 205 37.25 5.66 1.42
N ILE A 206 36.86 4.40 1.61
CA ILE A 206 37.38 3.52 2.65
C ILE A 206 38.32 2.49 1.99
N GLY A 207 39.52 2.31 2.56
CA GLY A 207 40.55 1.49 1.93
C GLY A 207 41.00 2.01 0.54
N GLY A 208 40.81 3.31 0.29
CA GLY A 208 41.14 3.95 -0.99
C GLY A 208 40.07 3.87 -2.08
N LEU A 209 38.98 3.11 -1.86
CA LEU A 209 37.88 2.91 -2.81
C LEU A 209 36.57 3.46 -2.26
N ASN A 210 35.67 3.87 -3.14
CA ASN A 210 34.35 4.36 -2.74
C ASN A 210 33.56 3.22 -2.07
N THR A 211 32.77 3.53 -1.04
CA THR A 211 31.69 2.62 -0.62
C THR A 211 30.56 2.65 -1.66
N ASP A 212 29.79 1.58 -1.79
CA ASP A 212 28.67 1.54 -2.74
C ASP A 212 27.49 2.38 -2.24
N SER A 213 27.25 2.29 -0.94
CA SER A 213 26.12 2.94 -0.26
C SER A 213 26.46 3.33 1.17
N TYR A 214 25.63 4.19 1.77
CA TYR A 214 25.72 4.48 3.21
C TYR A 214 24.36 4.83 3.81
N SER A 215 24.28 4.77 5.13
CA SER A 215 23.12 5.19 5.90
C SER A 215 23.54 5.91 7.19
N ILE A 216 22.67 6.80 7.70
CA ILE A 216 22.91 7.59 8.92
C ILE A 216 21.64 7.62 9.76
N PHE A 217 21.76 7.31 11.06
CA PHE A 217 20.62 7.16 11.98
C PHE A 217 20.82 7.89 13.30
N GLY A 218 19.74 8.39 13.88
CA GLY A 218 19.72 8.86 15.26
C GLY A 218 19.34 7.71 16.20
N GLY A 219 20.25 7.34 17.13
CA GLY A 219 20.12 6.14 17.97
C GLY A 219 20.31 6.38 19.47
N GLY A 220 20.37 7.64 19.94
CA GLY A 220 20.69 7.96 21.34
C GLY A 220 19.76 7.33 22.37
N ASN A 221 18.48 7.11 22.04
CA ASN A 221 17.50 6.58 23.00
C ASN A 221 17.41 5.04 23.02
N GLY A 222 18.16 4.33 22.18
CA GLY A 222 18.03 2.88 22.02
C GLY A 222 18.08 2.46 20.56
N MET A 223 18.07 1.15 20.31
CA MET A 223 18.17 0.58 18.96
C MET A 223 17.05 1.12 18.06
N PRO A 224 17.36 1.90 17.01
CA PRO A 224 16.34 2.53 16.16
C PRO A 224 15.78 1.56 15.10
N PHE A 225 15.40 0.34 15.50
CA PHE A 225 15.06 -0.79 14.61
C PHE A 225 14.09 -0.43 13.46
N LYS A 226 12.99 0.28 13.76
CA LYS A 226 11.96 0.62 12.78
C LYS A 226 12.49 1.49 11.64
N ILE A 227 13.32 2.48 11.95
CA ILE A 227 13.91 3.36 10.93
C ILE A 227 15.12 2.69 10.26
N LEU A 228 15.87 1.84 10.98
CA LEU A 228 16.98 1.09 10.39
C LEU A 228 16.52 0.19 9.24
N LYS A 229 15.50 -0.64 9.48
CA LYS A 229 14.97 -1.53 8.43
C LYS A 229 14.45 -0.70 7.25
N HIS A 230 13.70 0.36 7.52
CA HIS A 230 13.08 1.21 6.52
C HIS A 230 14.10 1.86 5.58
N GLU A 231 15.12 2.50 6.13
CA GLU A 231 16.14 3.16 5.30
C GLU A 231 17.02 2.15 4.58
N PHE A 232 17.37 1.03 5.21
CA PHE A 232 18.10 -0.03 4.49
C PHE A 232 17.27 -0.58 3.32
N ASN A 233 15.95 -0.70 3.48
CA ASN A 233 15.05 -1.17 2.43
C ASN A 233 14.99 -0.24 1.22
N HIS A 234 15.30 1.06 1.36
CA HIS A 234 15.49 1.91 0.18
C HIS A 234 16.53 1.33 -0.77
N LEU A 235 17.61 0.75 -0.26
CA LEU A 235 18.71 0.18 -1.06
C LEU A 235 18.34 -1.12 -1.78
N LEU A 236 17.24 -1.77 -1.38
CA LEU A 236 16.70 -2.98 -1.99
C LEU A 236 15.54 -2.67 -2.94
N ILE A 237 14.57 -1.88 -2.48
CA ILE A 237 13.27 -1.69 -3.14
C ILE A 237 13.28 -0.50 -4.10
N GLY A 238 13.88 0.63 -3.71
CA GLY A 238 13.86 1.85 -4.51
C GLY A 238 13.79 3.14 -3.69
N GLY A 239 13.57 4.27 -4.36
CA GLY A 239 13.50 5.59 -3.73
C GLY A 239 12.19 5.91 -3.02
N ASN A 240 11.96 7.18 -2.69
CA ASN A 240 10.79 7.63 -1.92
C ASN A 240 9.43 7.34 -2.57
N ASN A 241 9.40 7.09 -3.88
CA ASN A 241 8.19 6.67 -4.58
C ASN A 241 7.71 5.26 -4.22
N PHE A 242 8.51 4.47 -3.50
CA PHE A 242 8.17 3.12 -3.05
C PHE A 242 7.59 3.05 -1.63
N HIS A 243 7.32 4.20 -0.99
CA HIS A 243 6.63 4.19 0.29
C HIS A 243 5.20 3.65 0.11
N SER A 244 4.96 2.43 0.55
CA SER A 244 3.66 1.77 0.62
C SER A 244 3.49 1.16 2.02
N GLY A 245 2.29 1.06 2.58
CA GLY A 245 2.12 0.40 3.88
C GLY A 245 2.63 1.18 5.11
N GLY A 246 2.82 2.50 4.98
CA GLY A 246 3.42 3.37 6.01
C GLY A 246 4.68 4.11 5.53
N GLY A 247 5.20 5.01 6.36
CA GLY A 247 6.42 5.79 6.12
C GLY A 247 6.29 6.94 5.11
N ASN A 248 5.17 7.05 4.40
CA ASN A 248 4.98 8.07 3.37
C ASN A 248 4.88 9.49 3.96
N SER A 249 5.18 10.50 3.14
CA SER A 249 5.02 11.92 3.44
C SER A 249 3.93 12.55 2.56
N ALA A 250 3.19 13.49 3.11
CA ALA A 250 2.21 14.28 2.36
C ALA A 250 2.78 14.97 1.11
N ASN A 251 4.11 15.18 1.07
CA ASN A 251 4.82 15.79 -0.06
C ASN A 251 5.02 14.85 -1.27
N PHE A 252 4.90 13.53 -1.10
CA PHE A 252 5.16 12.59 -2.17
C PHE A 252 3.94 12.45 -3.09
N ARG A 253 4.19 12.26 -4.38
CA ARG A 253 3.13 11.90 -5.33
C ARG A 253 2.66 10.49 -5.02
N SER A 254 1.35 10.32 -4.84
CA SER A 254 0.75 9.08 -4.38
C SER A 254 -0.48 8.73 -5.20
N TYR A 255 -0.83 7.44 -5.33
CA TYR A 255 -1.97 7.00 -6.16
C TYR A 255 -3.35 7.33 -5.57
N VAL A 256 -3.42 7.65 -4.27
CA VAL A 256 -4.66 7.93 -3.55
C VAL A 256 -4.57 9.24 -2.78
N THR A 257 -5.72 9.77 -2.36
CA THR A 257 -5.80 11.07 -1.69
C THR A 257 -5.19 11.04 -0.29
N ALA A 258 -5.57 10.08 0.55
CA ALA A 258 -5.05 9.93 1.92
C ALA A 258 -3.68 9.25 1.97
N LEU A 259 -2.85 9.59 2.96
CA LEU A 259 -1.65 8.80 3.26
C LEU A 259 -2.06 7.42 3.76
N GLN A 260 -1.37 6.39 3.29
CA GLN A 260 -1.64 5.02 3.67
C GLN A 260 -0.69 4.56 4.78
N GLY A 261 -1.26 3.99 5.83
CA GLY A 261 -0.60 3.09 6.76
C GLY A 261 -0.63 1.65 6.23
N GLY A 262 -0.76 0.66 7.11
CA GLY A 262 -0.76 -0.75 6.74
C GLY A 262 0.56 -1.44 7.06
N TRP A 263 1.10 -2.26 6.17
CA TRP A 263 2.37 -2.92 6.40
C TRP A 263 3.13 -3.11 5.10
N SER A 264 4.45 -2.94 5.18
CA SER A 264 5.40 -3.29 4.14
C SER A 264 6.83 -3.18 4.70
N MET A 265 7.80 -3.61 3.91
CA MET A 265 9.22 -3.34 4.17
C MET A 265 9.54 -1.85 4.19
N MET A 266 8.90 -1.06 3.33
CA MET A 266 9.01 0.41 3.31
C MET A 266 8.19 1.10 4.42
N GLY A 267 7.47 0.34 5.26
CA GLY A 267 6.77 0.86 6.42
C GLY A 267 7.71 1.22 7.58
N ALA A 268 7.57 2.45 8.10
CA ALA A 268 8.14 2.89 9.37
C ALA A 268 7.07 3.59 10.22
N ALA A 269 7.06 4.94 10.22
CA ALA A 269 6.00 5.72 10.84
C ALA A 269 4.63 5.39 10.23
N ASN A 270 3.56 5.40 11.02
CA ASN A 270 2.19 5.09 10.58
C ASN A 270 1.97 3.68 9.99
N SER A 271 2.92 2.75 10.14
CA SER A 271 2.69 1.34 9.82
C SER A 271 1.91 0.68 10.97
N ALA A 272 1.02 -0.24 10.62
CA ALA A 272 0.30 -1.13 11.52
C ALA A 272 1.12 -2.37 11.87
N LEU A 273 1.56 -3.18 10.91
CA LEU A 273 2.49 -4.31 11.16
C LEU A 273 3.91 -3.94 10.71
N LEU A 274 4.91 -4.62 11.29
CA LEU A 274 6.33 -4.40 10.95
C LEU A 274 6.89 -5.44 9.96
N SER A 275 6.09 -6.47 9.67
CA SER A 275 6.36 -7.56 8.72
C SER A 275 6.38 -7.06 7.26
N PRO A 276 7.01 -7.82 6.34
CA PRO A 276 6.88 -7.55 4.91
C PRO A 276 5.44 -7.79 4.46
N SER A 277 5.07 -7.26 3.30
CA SER A 277 3.85 -7.64 2.58
C SER A 277 4.15 -8.70 1.51
N GLY A 278 3.10 -9.36 1.01
CA GLY A 278 3.19 -10.27 -0.13
C GLY A 278 3.72 -9.56 -1.38
N TRP A 279 3.40 -8.28 -1.55
CA TRP A 279 3.95 -7.45 -2.62
C TRP A 279 5.48 -7.26 -2.48
N ASP A 280 6.00 -7.02 -1.27
CA ASP A 280 7.45 -6.84 -1.07
C ASP A 280 8.22 -8.10 -1.49
N ARG A 281 7.72 -9.28 -1.09
CA ARG A 281 8.29 -10.57 -1.48
C ARG A 281 8.19 -10.80 -2.99
N TYR A 282 7.03 -10.50 -3.58
CA TYR A 282 6.85 -10.56 -5.03
C TYR A 282 7.81 -9.64 -5.78
N TRP A 283 7.99 -8.40 -5.33
CA TRP A 283 8.90 -7.43 -5.94
C TRP A 283 10.35 -7.92 -5.91
N LEU A 284 10.81 -8.44 -4.77
CA LEU A 284 12.19 -8.87 -4.56
C LEU A 284 12.49 -10.30 -5.02
N GLY A 285 11.47 -11.06 -5.45
CA GLY A 285 11.63 -12.45 -5.90
C GLY A 285 11.80 -13.43 -4.74
N TRP A 286 11.33 -13.09 -3.54
CA TRP A 286 11.49 -13.90 -2.34
C TRP A 286 10.34 -14.88 -2.17
N LYS A 287 10.69 -16.16 -2.04
CA LYS A 287 9.79 -17.26 -1.72
C LYS A 287 10.56 -18.35 -0.95
N PRO A 288 9.88 -19.23 -0.21
CA PRO A 288 10.50 -20.44 0.30
C PRO A 288 11.09 -21.29 -0.83
N LYS A 289 12.21 -21.97 -0.57
CA LYS A 289 12.94 -22.76 -1.58
C LYS A 289 12.14 -23.94 -2.09
N GLU A 290 11.25 -24.48 -1.25
CA GLU A 290 10.38 -25.60 -1.55
C GLU A 290 9.16 -25.23 -2.40
N ASN A 291 8.85 -23.95 -2.54
CA ASN A 291 7.72 -23.49 -3.34
C ASN A 291 8.17 -23.32 -4.79
N ASP A 292 7.35 -23.73 -5.75
CA ASP A 292 7.58 -23.52 -7.17
C ASP A 292 7.14 -22.12 -7.61
N TYR A 293 6.03 -21.61 -7.08
CA TYR A 293 5.47 -20.30 -7.46
C TYR A 293 5.99 -19.18 -6.57
N LEU A 294 6.18 -17.98 -7.15
CA LEU A 294 6.57 -16.79 -6.39
C LEU A 294 5.44 -16.28 -5.48
N ILE A 295 4.20 -16.39 -5.95
CA ILE A 295 3.00 -16.21 -5.15
C ILE A 295 2.40 -17.61 -5.03
N SER A 296 2.60 -18.24 -3.88
CA SER A 296 2.20 -19.62 -3.63
C SER A 296 1.08 -19.69 -2.61
N VAL A 297 0.23 -20.70 -2.73
CA VAL A 297 -0.79 -21.06 -1.72
C VAL A 297 -1.02 -22.56 -1.77
N ARG A 298 -1.81 -23.12 -0.84
CA ARG A 298 -2.24 -24.53 -0.89
C ARG A 298 -3.67 -24.66 -1.39
N ASP A 299 -3.95 -25.73 -2.12
CA ASP A 299 -5.33 -26.14 -2.42
C ASP A 299 -5.92 -26.97 -1.27
N GLU A 300 -7.14 -27.49 -1.44
CA GLU A 300 -7.80 -28.32 -0.42
C GLU A 300 -7.06 -29.63 -0.12
N SER A 301 -6.31 -30.16 -1.09
CA SER A 301 -5.51 -31.38 -0.93
C SER A 301 -4.16 -31.13 -0.26
N GLY A 302 -3.81 -29.87 -0.02
CA GLY A 302 -2.52 -29.46 0.52
C GLY A 302 -1.42 -29.34 -0.54
N GLN A 303 -1.76 -29.43 -1.83
CA GLN A 303 -0.82 -29.24 -2.92
C GLN A 303 -0.56 -27.74 -3.14
N GLU A 304 0.69 -27.39 -3.46
CA GLU A 304 1.01 -26.03 -3.88
C GLU A 304 0.33 -25.68 -5.22
N VAL A 305 -0.26 -24.49 -5.28
CA VAL A 305 -0.80 -23.89 -6.50
C VAL A 305 -0.38 -22.42 -6.59
N ASN A 306 -0.46 -21.86 -7.81
CA ASN A 306 -0.22 -20.43 -8.04
C ASN A 306 -1.31 -19.59 -7.33
N GLY A 307 -0.88 -18.69 -6.47
CA GLY A 307 -1.74 -17.76 -5.74
C GLY A 307 -2.05 -16.46 -6.49
N ASP A 308 -1.43 -16.20 -7.66
CA ASP A 308 -1.81 -15.09 -8.55
C ASP A 308 -2.97 -15.53 -9.45
N ILE A 309 -4.17 -15.02 -9.17
CA ILE A 309 -5.45 -15.47 -9.76
C ILE A 309 -6.26 -14.31 -10.33
N GLN A 310 -7.13 -14.64 -11.28
CA GLN A 310 -8.01 -13.73 -12.01
C GLN A 310 -9.34 -14.43 -12.37
N SER A 311 -10.27 -13.70 -12.99
CA SER A 311 -11.66 -14.17 -13.22
C SER A 311 -11.77 -15.50 -13.94
N GLU A 312 -10.85 -15.82 -14.85
CA GLU A 312 -10.83 -17.07 -15.62
C GLU A 312 -10.58 -18.30 -14.74
N ASN A 313 -10.05 -18.10 -13.52
CA ASN A 313 -9.85 -19.19 -12.57
C ASN A 313 -11.17 -19.72 -11.98
N GLY A 314 -12.26 -18.95 -12.07
CA GLY A 314 -13.56 -19.29 -11.50
C GLY A 314 -13.54 -19.35 -9.96
N THR A 315 -14.62 -19.89 -9.37
CA THR A 315 -14.68 -20.10 -7.92
C THR A 315 -13.70 -21.20 -7.50
N ARG A 316 -12.86 -20.91 -6.51
CA ARG A 316 -11.85 -21.84 -6.00
C ARG A 316 -11.70 -21.73 -4.49
N VAL A 317 -11.23 -22.82 -3.89
CA VAL A 317 -10.93 -22.90 -2.47
C VAL A 317 -9.43 -23.05 -2.29
N PHE A 318 -8.89 -22.27 -1.36
CA PHE A 318 -7.48 -22.22 -1.02
C PHE A 318 -7.30 -22.40 0.49
N VAL A 319 -6.10 -22.78 0.89
CA VAL A 319 -5.66 -22.86 2.28
C VAL A 319 -4.44 -21.97 2.43
N LEU A 320 -4.58 -20.89 3.21
CA LEU A 320 -3.47 -20.01 3.55
C LEU A 320 -2.90 -20.44 4.91
N ARG A 321 -1.67 -20.95 4.92
CA ARG A 321 -0.88 -21.10 6.14
C ARG A 321 -0.32 -19.74 6.58
N ASP A 322 0.41 -19.70 7.69
CA ASP A 322 1.01 -18.46 8.18
C ASP A 322 1.93 -17.83 7.13
N PHE A 323 1.59 -16.60 6.70
CA PHE A 323 2.30 -15.87 5.67
C PHE A 323 3.76 -15.65 6.05
N VAL A 324 4.05 -15.29 7.30
CA VAL A 324 5.42 -14.96 7.74
C VAL A 324 6.35 -16.16 7.59
N THR A 325 5.93 -17.34 8.05
CA THR A 325 6.75 -18.56 8.08
C THR A 325 6.67 -19.42 6.81
N THR A 326 5.58 -19.33 6.05
CA THR A 326 5.37 -20.22 4.88
C THR A 326 5.25 -19.49 3.54
N GLY A 327 5.11 -18.16 3.55
CA GLY A 327 4.99 -17.35 2.33
C GLY A 327 3.67 -17.46 1.61
N ASP A 328 2.69 -18.20 2.15
CA ASP A 328 1.40 -18.39 1.50
C ASP A 328 0.64 -17.07 1.37
N ALA A 329 0.25 -16.70 0.14
CA ALA A 329 -0.53 -15.51 -0.15
C ALA A 329 -1.41 -15.71 -1.40
N LEU A 330 -2.51 -14.97 -1.48
CA LEU A 330 -3.26 -14.79 -2.72
C LEU A 330 -3.08 -13.39 -3.25
N ARG A 331 -3.03 -13.27 -4.57
CA ARG A 331 -3.11 -12.00 -5.30
C ARG A 331 -4.21 -12.11 -6.34
N ILE A 332 -5.25 -11.31 -6.20
CA ILE A 332 -6.48 -11.41 -7.00
C ILE A 332 -6.57 -10.19 -7.91
N LYS A 333 -6.44 -10.36 -9.22
CA LYS A 333 -6.57 -9.25 -10.18
C LYS A 333 -8.00 -8.75 -10.25
N LEU A 334 -8.19 -7.42 -10.17
CA LEU A 334 -9.50 -6.81 -10.32
C LEU A 334 -9.84 -6.68 -11.82
N PRO A 335 -10.94 -7.30 -12.29
CA PRO A 335 -11.35 -7.20 -13.69
C PRO A 335 -12.01 -5.85 -14.02
N PHE A 336 -12.27 -5.65 -15.31
CA PHE A 336 -12.99 -4.52 -15.92
C PHE A 336 -12.30 -3.15 -15.90
N ILE A 337 -11.16 -3.02 -15.24
CA ILE A 337 -10.35 -1.79 -15.30
C ILE A 337 -9.72 -1.70 -16.71
N PRO A 338 -9.92 -0.60 -17.46
CA PRO A 338 -9.32 -0.38 -18.77
C PRO A 338 -7.79 -0.36 -18.75
N ASP A 339 -7.16 -0.70 -19.88
CA ASP A 339 -5.69 -0.75 -20.01
C ASP A 339 -5.03 0.64 -19.93
N ASP A 340 -5.78 1.72 -20.17
CA ASP A 340 -5.32 3.10 -20.02
C ASP A 340 -5.53 3.68 -18.61
N GLU A 341 -6.07 2.89 -17.68
CA GLU A 341 -6.16 3.19 -16.25
C GLU A 341 -5.14 2.38 -15.43
N PHE A 342 -4.98 2.70 -14.15
CA PHE A 342 -4.10 1.92 -13.28
C PHE A 342 -4.74 0.58 -12.89
N PRO A 343 -4.11 -0.57 -13.21
CA PRO A 343 -4.62 -1.88 -12.83
C PRO A 343 -4.55 -2.07 -11.30
N GLN A 344 -5.41 -2.94 -10.77
CA GLN A 344 -5.52 -3.16 -9.33
C GLN A 344 -5.60 -4.64 -8.97
N TRP A 345 -5.15 -4.98 -7.76
CA TRP A 345 -5.21 -6.34 -7.19
C TRP A 345 -5.61 -6.29 -5.73
N ILE A 346 -6.11 -7.40 -5.18
CA ILE A 346 -6.23 -7.63 -3.72
C ILE A 346 -5.20 -8.68 -3.31
N TRP A 347 -4.39 -8.36 -2.31
CA TRP A 347 -3.53 -9.29 -1.60
C TRP A 347 -4.24 -9.83 -0.37
N VAL A 348 -4.08 -11.12 -0.11
CA VAL A 348 -4.63 -11.82 1.06
C VAL A 348 -3.52 -12.58 1.75
N GLU A 349 -3.28 -12.26 3.01
CA GLU A 349 -2.20 -12.82 3.83
C GLU A 349 -2.80 -13.34 5.14
N ASN A 350 -2.50 -14.59 5.53
CA ASN A 350 -2.87 -15.09 6.85
C ASN A 350 -1.73 -14.83 7.84
N HIS A 351 -1.92 -13.92 8.79
CA HIS A 351 -0.95 -13.67 9.84
C HIS A 351 -1.35 -14.43 11.09
N THR A 352 -0.46 -15.26 11.64
CA THR A 352 -0.71 -15.95 12.93
C THR A 352 -0.12 -15.23 14.12
N THR A 353 0.64 -14.14 13.89
CA THR A 353 1.20 -13.22 14.88
C THR A 353 2.29 -13.81 15.76
N TYR A 354 3.08 -12.93 16.40
CA TYR A 354 4.20 -13.32 17.27
C TYR A 354 3.84 -14.40 18.30
N ALA A 355 2.62 -14.36 18.84
CA ALA A 355 2.15 -15.33 19.83
C ALA A 355 2.16 -16.78 19.31
N ASN A 356 2.08 -16.99 17.99
CA ASN A 356 2.03 -18.32 17.38
C ASN A 356 3.22 -18.63 16.47
N ASN A 357 3.75 -17.64 15.73
CA ASN A 357 4.89 -17.84 14.83
C ASN A 357 6.24 -17.36 15.41
N GLY A 358 6.22 -16.64 16.54
CA GLY A 358 7.42 -16.14 17.22
C GLY A 358 8.17 -15.03 16.48
N SER A 359 7.67 -14.51 15.34
CA SER A 359 8.34 -13.43 14.60
C SER A 359 8.16 -12.07 15.29
N PRO A 360 9.25 -11.37 15.68
CA PRO A 360 9.16 -10.10 16.40
C PRO A 360 8.63 -8.95 15.54
N THR A 361 8.39 -9.20 14.25
CA THR A 361 7.83 -8.21 13.33
C THR A 361 6.38 -8.48 12.95
N ASP A 362 5.84 -9.64 13.33
CA ASP A 362 4.43 -9.97 13.15
C ASP A 362 3.58 -9.56 14.36
N VAL A 363 3.70 -8.27 14.68
CA VAL A 363 3.06 -7.57 15.81
C VAL A 363 2.59 -6.20 15.34
N PHE A 364 1.61 -5.63 16.02
CA PHE A 364 1.28 -4.23 15.76
C PHE A 364 2.41 -3.30 16.21
N ASN A 365 2.50 -2.19 15.51
CA ASN A 365 3.49 -1.18 15.79
C ASN A 365 3.17 -0.54 17.15
N HIS A 366 4.16 -0.50 18.04
CA HIS A 366 4.01 -0.05 19.42
C HIS A 366 3.12 -0.93 20.31
N GLU A 367 2.96 -2.22 19.96
CA GLU A 367 2.26 -3.21 20.80
C GLU A 367 2.87 -3.36 22.21
N ASP A 368 4.10 -2.87 22.44
CA ASP A 368 4.73 -2.77 23.75
C ASP A 368 4.11 -1.72 24.68
N HIS A 369 3.23 -0.85 24.17
CA HIS A 369 2.47 0.10 24.99
C HIS A 369 1.07 -0.43 25.33
N ASP A 370 0.68 -0.38 26.60
CA ASP A 370 -0.61 -0.90 27.13
C ASP A 370 -1.88 -0.41 26.39
N CYS A 371 -1.80 0.75 25.76
CA CYS A 371 -2.89 1.36 25.00
C CYS A 371 -3.10 0.73 23.61
N ILE A 372 -2.12 0.01 23.08
CA ILE A 372 -2.19 -0.70 21.81
C ILE A 372 -2.54 -2.16 22.10
N LYS A 373 -3.66 -2.62 21.53
CA LYS A 373 -4.08 -4.01 21.71
C LYS A 373 -3.27 -4.92 20.77
N PRO A 374 -2.85 -6.12 21.21
CA PRO A 374 -2.08 -7.05 20.39
C PRO A 374 -2.72 -7.45 19.06
N ALA A 375 -1.90 -7.71 18.05
CA ALA A 375 -2.36 -8.33 16.81
C ALA A 375 -2.97 -9.73 17.06
N LEU A 376 -4.06 -10.04 16.36
CA LEU A 376 -4.72 -11.34 16.43
C LEU A 376 -4.60 -12.10 15.10
N PRO A 377 -4.56 -13.45 15.14
CA PRO A 377 -4.56 -14.24 13.92
C PRO A 377 -5.74 -13.93 12.99
N GLY A 378 -5.53 -14.00 11.68
CA GLY A 378 -6.59 -13.79 10.69
C GLY A 378 -6.07 -13.43 9.30
N LEU A 379 -7.01 -13.21 8.37
CA LEU A 379 -6.66 -12.71 7.03
C LEU A 379 -6.56 -11.19 7.06
N TYR A 380 -5.40 -10.67 6.66
CA TYR A 380 -5.12 -9.25 6.47
C TYR A 380 -5.01 -8.96 4.98
N LEU A 381 -5.70 -7.91 4.53
CA LEU A 381 -5.90 -7.64 3.12
C LEU A 381 -5.39 -6.26 2.75
N THR A 382 -4.78 -6.15 1.56
CA THR A 382 -4.44 -4.87 0.93
C THR A 382 -4.89 -4.85 -0.52
N ARG A 383 -5.28 -3.67 -1.01
CA ARG A 383 -5.49 -3.38 -2.42
C ARG A 383 -4.22 -2.78 -3.00
N GLN A 384 -3.66 -3.44 -4.01
CA GLN A 384 -2.56 -2.92 -4.82
C GLN A 384 -3.10 -2.05 -5.95
N ILE A 385 -2.47 -0.91 -6.21
CA ILE A 385 -2.70 -0.03 -7.37
C ILE A 385 -1.39 0.07 -8.16
N ASP A 386 -1.40 -0.36 -9.43
CA ASP A 386 -0.20 -0.36 -10.28
C ASP A 386 0.99 -1.10 -9.60
N ALA A 387 2.24 -0.60 -9.71
CA ALA A 387 3.44 -1.18 -9.09
C ALA A 387 3.65 -2.67 -9.41
N ASN A 388 3.26 -3.11 -10.61
CA ASN A 388 3.35 -4.52 -11.05
C ASN A 388 4.54 -4.79 -11.99
N VAL A 389 5.08 -3.76 -12.64
CA VAL A 389 6.15 -3.92 -13.63
C VAL A 389 7.49 -4.16 -12.94
N LYS A 390 7.90 -5.43 -12.89
CA LYS A 390 9.15 -5.88 -12.29
C LYS A 390 10.36 -5.84 -13.21
N GLU A 391 10.14 -5.81 -14.52
CA GLU A 391 11.21 -5.83 -15.52
C GLU A 391 11.00 -4.75 -16.57
N GLY A 392 12.09 -4.12 -17.00
CA GLY A 392 12.02 -3.13 -18.07
C GLY A 392 13.04 -2.02 -17.89
N LYS A 393 12.68 -0.84 -18.40
CA LYS A 393 13.43 0.39 -18.15
C LYS A 393 12.63 1.18 -17.14
N ARG A 394 13.32 1.87 -16.21
CA ARG A 394 12.70 2.85 -15.30
C ARG A 394 11.70 2.23 -14.32
N ILE A 395 11.83 0.94 -14.01
CA ILE A 395 10.94 0.25 -13.06
C ILE A 395 10.97 0.93 -11.68
N TYR A 396 12.10 1.58 -11.34
CA TYR A 396 12.27 2.30 -10.08
C TYR A 396 11.81 3.77 -10.07
N SER A 397 11.43 4.37 -11.21
CA SER A 397 10.98 5.77 -11.27
C SER A 397 9.50 5.94 -11.61
N ASP A 398 8.90 4.93 -12.23
CA ASP A 398 7.56 5.06 -12.80
C ASP A 398 6.46 4.79 -11.78
N VAL A 399 6.79 4.15 -10.65
CA VAL A 399 5.90 3.94 -9.49
C VAL A 399 5.65 5.25 -8.73
N LYS A 400 4.51 5.37 -8.04
CA LYS A 400 4.14 6.45 -7.11
C LYS A 400 3.86 5.86 -5.72
N ALA A 401 3.92 6.65 -4.65
CA ALA A 401 3.74 6.13 -3.30
C ALA A 401 2.27 5.70 -3.04
N ASP A 402 2.02 5.02 -1.91
CA ASP A 402 0.70 4.54 -1.47
C ASP A 402 -0.01 3.60 -2.45
N TYR A 403 0.74 2.72 -3.11
CA TYR A 403 0.13 1.69 -3.98
C TYR A 403 -0.45 0.50 -3.20
N LEU A 404 -0.16 0.35 -1.90
CA LEU A 404 -0.81 -0.64 -1.04
C LEU A 404 -1.78 0.07 -0.09
N LYS A 405 -3.08 -0.06 -0.37
CA LYS A 405 -4.17 0.48 0.44
C LYS A 405 -4.81 -0.63 1.26
N PRO A 406 -4.74 -0.63 2.61
CA PRO A 406 -5.37 -1.66 3.42
C PRO A 406 -6.87 -1.84 3.19
N LEU A 407 -7.37 -3.05 3.43
CA LEU A 407 -8.81 -3.39 3.44
C LEU A 407 -9.18 -3.99 4.80
N PRO A 408 -9.18 -3.19 5.88
CA PRO A 408 -9.45 -3.70 7.22
C PRO A 408 -10.90 -4.19 7.33
N ALA A 409 -11.12 -5.26 8.08
CA ALA A 409 -12.45 -5.84 8.32
C ALA A 409 -13.45 -4.87 8.99
N THR A 410 -12.97 -3.79 9.62
CA THR A 410 -13.84 -2.72 10.13
C THR A 410 -14.50 -1.90 9.03
N GLY A 411 -14.01 -1.95 7.80
CA GLY A 411 -14.58 -1.25 6.66
C GLY A 411 -14.16 0.22 6.54
N ALA A 412 -14.83 0.93 5.64
CA ALA A 412 -14.58 2.31 5.27
C ALA A 412 -15.80 3.20 5.55
N TYR A 413 -15.53 4.46 5.92
CA TYR A 413 -16.50 5.42 6.43
C TYR A 413 -16.23 6.83 5.92
N ASP A 414 -17.29 7.63 5.84
CA ASP A 414 -17.19 9.07 5.93
C ASP A 414 -17.06 9.45 7.42
N PHE A 415 -15.84 9.77 7.90
CA PHE A 415 -15.62 10.01 9.33
C PHE A 415 -16.45 11.18 9.88
N PHE A 416 -17.06 10.96 11.06
CA PHE A 416 -17.66 12.01 11.86
C PHE A 416 -16.66 12.51 12.89
N TRP A 417 -16.32 13.80 12.83
CA TRP A 417 -15.32 14.42 13.69
C TRP A 417 -15.97 15.25 14.79
N ASP A 418 -15.39 15.19 15.98
CA ASP A 418 -15.69 16.14 17.05
C ASP A 418 -14.90 17.45 16.82
N ASP A 419 -15.42 18.57 17.33
CA ASP A 419 -14.79 19.89 17.19
C ASP A 419 -13.58 20.08 18.13
N GLU A 420 -13.48 19.28 19.19
CA GLU A 420 -12.43 19.39 20.20
C GLU A 420 -11.41 18.26 20.11
N LYS A 421 -10.16 18.59 20.47
CA LYS A 421 -9.11 17.60 20.70
C LYS A 421 -9.21 17.09 22.12
N LEU A 422 -9.04 15.78 22.28
CA LEU A 422 -9.05 15.13 23.59
C LEU A 422 -7.63 14.71 23.97
N ASP A 423 -7.23 15.05 25.20
CA ASP A 423 -6.05 14.52 25.85
C ASP A 423 -6.45 13.31 26.71
N LEU A 424 -5.92 12.14 26.36
CA LEU A 424 -6.14 10.87 27.07
C LEU A 424 -4.90 10.43 27.88
N GLY A 425 -3.94 11.34 28.09
CA GLY A 425 -2.68 11.07 28.78
C GLY A 425 -1.66 10.33 27.91
N VAL A 426 -0.65 9.75 28.54
CA VAL A 426 0.50 9.12 27.87
C VAL A 426 0.12 7.81 27.17
N CYS A 427 0.62 7.60 25.95
CA CYS A 427 0.61 6.32 25.20
C CYS A 427 1.85 6.25 24.30
N VAL A 428 1.68 6.24 22.98
CA VAL A 428 2.77 6.36 21.99
C VAL A 428 3.23 7.82 21.88
N ASP A 429 2.31 8.76 22.05
CA ASP A 429 2.59 10.17 22.22
C ASP A 429 1.71 10.77 23.35
N ASN A 430 2.00 12.02 23.69
CA ASN A 430 1.32 12.78 24.75
C ASN A 430 0.53 13.98 24.19
N SER A 431 0.14 13.94 22.91
CA SER A 431 -0.53 15.07 22.26
C SER A 431 -2.04 14.92 22.33
N PRO A 432 -2.80 16.03 22.50
CA PRO A 432 -4.25 16.00 22.27
C PRO A 432 -4.57 15.68 20.82
N HIS A 433 -5.52 14.76 20.59
CA HIS A 433 -5.89 14.30 19.25
C HIS A 433 -7.34 14.61 18.91
N ASN A 434 -7.62 14.84 17.63
CA ASN A 434 -9.00 14.98 17.16
C ASN A 434 -9.74 13.65 17.36
N VAL A 435 -10.94 13.72 17.91
CA VAL A 435 -11.79 12.55 18.11
C VAL A 435 -12.65 12.34 16.88
N TYR A 436 -12.80 11.07 16.47
CA TYR A 436 -13.75 10.69 15.45
C TYR A 436 -14.63 9.53 15.90
N THR A 437 -15.76 9.34 15.22
CA THR A 437 -16.71 8.25 15.48
C THR A 437 -17.05 7.51 14.18
N LEU A 438 -17.09 6.18 14.25
CA LEU A 438 -17.60 5.32 13.17
C LEU A 438 -19.11 5.18 13.30
N LYS A 439 -19.87 5.81 12.40
CA LYS A 439 -21.33 5.75 12.36
C LYS A 439 -21.79 4.84 11.23
N SER A 440 -22.71 3.92 11.52
CA SER A 440 -23.23 2.95 10.54
C SER A 440 -23.88 3.63 9.33
N GLU A 441 -24.58 4.74 9.56
CA GLU A 441 -25.21 5.54 8.50
C GLU A 441 -24.21 6.30 7.62
N LEU A 442 -22.94 6.37 8.03
CA LEU A 442 -21.82 6.98 7.31
C LEU A 442 -20.87 5.93 6.72
N GLU A 443 -21.23 4.65 6.74
CA GLU A 443 -20.51 3.64 5.98
C GLU A 443 -20.41 4.05 4.51
N ASN A 444 -19.22 3.85 3.94
CA ASN A 444 -18.91 4.19 2.56
C ASN A 444 -17.85 3.21 2.04
N PRO A 445 -18.23 1.97 1.69
CA PRO A 445 -17.29 0.90 1.33
C PRO A 445 -16.54 1.14 0.01
N LEU A 446 -17.00 2.08 -0.83
CA LEU A 446 -16.42 2.31 -2.17
C LEU A 446 -15.40 3.45 -2.18
N THR A 447 -15.73 4.60 -1.59
CA THR A 447 -14.83 5.77 -1.56
C THR A 447 -14.40 6.21 -0.17
N GLY A 448 -14.96 5.63 0.89
CA GLY A 448 -14.69 6.04 2.27
C GLY A 448 -13.25 5.83 2.70
N HIS A 449 -12.94 6.42 3.85
CA HIS A 449 -11.66 6.24 4.52
C HIS A 449 -11.71 5.13 5.57
N HIS A 450 -10.58 4.48 5.83
CA HIS A 450 -10.44 3.49 6.89
C HIS A 450 -9.40 3.93 7.93
N GLU A 451 -9.36 3.22 9.06
CA GLU A 451 -8.60 3.67 10.23
C GLU A 451 -7.07 3.64 10.08
N LEU A 452 -6.58 2.85 9.12
CA LEU A 452 -5.18 2.81 8.71
C LEU A 452 -4.76 3.90 7.70
N GLU A 453 -5.55 4.96 7.52
CA GLU A 453 -5.20 6.12 6.67
C GLU A 453 -5.00 7.39 7.52
N GLU A 454 -4.34 8.40 6.95
CA GLU A 454 -4.46 9.78 7.42
C GLU A 454 -5.39 10.57 6.47
N PRO A 455 -6.71 10.61 6.76
CA PRO A 455 -7.71 11.28 5.91
C PRO A 455 -7.66 12.81 6.03
N PHE A 456 -8.44 13.49 5.20
CA PHE A 456 -8.60 14.94 5.21
C PHE A 456 -9.92 15.38 5.83
N TYR A 457 -9.88 16.42 6.66
CA TYR A 457 -11.02 17.06 7.27
C TYR A 457 -11.28 18.46 6.68
N TYR A 458 -12.54 18.76 6.41
CA TYR A 458 -12.97 20.07 5.93
C TYR A 458 -14.30 20.49 6.55
N THR A 459 -14.56 21.80 6.49
CA THR A 459 -15.78 22.45 7.00
C THR A 459 -16.61 23.01 5.85
N ASN A 460 -17.82 23.49 6.16
CA ASN A 460 -18.66 24.20 5.19
C ASN A 460 -18.13 25.57 4.75
N SER A 461 -17.02 26.05 5.33
CA SER A 461 -16.30 27.25 4.90
C SER A 461 -15.04 26.94 4.09
N SER A 462 -14.75 25.67 3.81
CA SER A 462 -13.56 25.25 3.10
C SER A 462 -13.74 25.41 1.58
N GLU A 463 -12.82 26.11 0.93
CA GLU A 463 -12.79 26.29 -0.53
C GLU A 463 -11.76 25.38 -1.22
N GLU A 464 -10.78 24.89 -0.46
CA GLU A 464 -9.74 23.96 -0.91
C GLU A 464 -9.29 23.06 0.26
N ILE A 465 -8.73 21.89 -0.09
CA ILE A 465 -8.09 20.97 0.83
C ILE A 465 -6.58 21.17 0.77
N LYS A 466 -5.99 21.38 1.94
CA LYS A 466 -4.56 21.58 2.16
C LYS A 466 -3.99 20.51 3.07
N ARG A 467 -2.67 20.52 3.20
CA ARG A 467 -1.93 19.57 4.06
C ARG A 467 -2.35 19.65 5.53
N ASP A 468 -2.64 20.84 6.05
CA ASP A 468 -3.08 21.07 7.43
C ASP A 468 -4.51 20.58 7.70
N ASN A 469 -5.28 20.25 6.66
CA ASN A 469 -6.55 19.53 6.78
C ASN A 469 -6.39 18.05 7.09
N MET A 470 -5.20 17.47 6.90
CA MET A 470 -4.94 16.05 7.16
C MET A 470 -5.08 15.74 8.67
N ARG A 471 -5.60 14.56 8.98
CA ARG A 471 -5.87 14.12 10.34
C ARG A 471 -5.29 12.74 10.55
N ARG A 472 -4.53 12.58 11.64
CA ARG A 472 -4.13 11.27 12.13
C ARG A 472 -5.25 10.68 12.97
N LEU A 473 -5.59 9.42 12.72
CA LEU A 473 -6.67 8.71 13.41
C LEU A 473 -6.15 8.13 14.73
N SER A 474 -5.92 9.02 15.70
CA SER A 474 -5.34 8.65 17.00
C SER A 474 -6.37 8.38 18.09
N THR A 475 -7.61 8.86 17.96
CA THR A 475 -8.64 8.67 18.99
C THR A 475 -10.01 8.41 18.36
N ARG A 476 -10.50 7.18 18.48
CA ARG A 476 -11.88 6.81 18.12
C ARG A 476 -12.76 6.82 19.36
N ARG A 477 -13.92 7.47 19.31
CA ARG A 477 -15.01 7.24 20.28
C ARG A 477 -15.84 6.02 19.86
N ASN A 478 -15.97 5.06 20.78
CA ASN A 478 -16.76 3.85 20.61
C ASN A 478 -18.24 4.13 20.94
N ARG A 479 -19.14 3.22 20.53
CA ARG A 479 -20.59 3.37 20.75
C ARG A 479 -20.99 3.40 22.23
N ASP A 480 -20.21 2.78 23.09
CA ASP A 480 -20.40 2.75 24.55
C ASP A 480 -19.85 4.01 25.25
N GLY A 481 -19.28 4.96 24.50
CA GLY A 481 -18.65 6.17 25.02
C GLY A 481 -17.18 6.00 25.42
N SER A 482 -16.63 4.79 25.37
CA SER A 482 -15.20 4.55 25.59
C SER A 482 -14.35 5.03 24.40
N TYR A 483 -13.03 5.05 24.56
CA TYR A 483 -12.09 5.46 23.51
C TYR A 483 -11.14 4.34 23.11
N THR A 484 -10.92 4.21 21.81
CA THR A 484 -9.81 3.42 21.25
C THR A 484 -8.70 4.38 20.84
N ARG A 485 -7.46 4.09 21.30
CA ARG A 485 -6.29 4.94 21.08
C ARG A 485 -5.41 4.36 19.97
N HIS A 486 -4.88 5.25 19.13
CA HIS A 486 -4.03 5.00 17.97
C HIS A 486 -4.46 3.84 17.04
N PRO A 487 -5.74 3.76 16.64
CA PRO A 487 -6.18 2.72 15.70
C PRO A 487 -5.38 2.71 14.37
N HIS A 488 -4.84 3.84 13.92
CA HIS A 488 -3.95 3.89 12.75
C HIS A 488 -2.64 3.08 12.88
N LEU A 489 -2.25 2.68 14.10
CA LEU A 489 -1.09 1.81 14.35
C LEU A 489 -1.46 0.32 14.45
N GLY A 490 -2.73 -0.02 14.25
CA GLY A 490 -3.23 -1.39 14.34
C GLY A 490 -4.35 -1.56 15.36
N HIS A 491 -5.29 -2.46 15.04
CA HIS A 491 -6.34 -2.89 15.95
C HIS A 491 -6.73 -4.33 15.62
N PRO A 492 -6.99 -5.19 16.62
CA PRO A 492 -7.33 -6.60 16.41
C PRO A 492 -8.43 -6.84 15.37
N SER A 493 -9.44 -5.97 15.33
CA SER A 493 -10.59 -6.06 14.43
C SER A 493 -10.29 -5.80 12.94
N TYR A 494 -9.03 -5.59 12.55
CA TYR A 494 -8.67 -5.38 11.15
C TYR A 494 -8.51 -6.67 10.35
N GLY A 495 -8.18 -7.79 11.00
CA GLY A 495 -8.14 -9.10 10.36
C GLY A 495 -9.53 -9.72 10.22
N MET A 496 -9.80 -10.35 9.08
CA MET A 496 -10.98 -11.21 8.89
C MET A 496 -10.81 -12.53 9.67
N ARG A 497 -11.88 -12.99 10.31
CA ARG A 497 -11.89 -14.19 11.17
C ARG A 497 -13.25 -14.89 11.12
N ASN A 498 -13.24 -16.21 11.31
CA ASN A 498 -14.46 -17.00 11.47
C ASN A 498 -15.24 -16.53 12.72
N GLY A 499 -16.55 -16.32 12.60
CA GLY A 499 -17.40 -15.83 13.69
C GLY A 499 -17.34 -14.31 13.94
N GLU A 500 -16.52 -13.58 13.18
CA GLU A 500 -16.51 -12.11 13.13
C GLU A 500 -16.87 -11.65 11.70
N VAL A 501 -15.95 -11.00 10.99
CA VAL A 501 -16.08 -10.74 9.55
C VAL A 501 -15.39 -11.88 8.81
N ASP A 502 -16.19 -12.84 8.34
CA ASP A 502 -15.74 -14.01 7.58
C ASP A 502 -16.04 -13.91 6.08
N TYR A 503 -16.79 -12.89 5.65
CA TYR A 503 -17.19 -12.67 4.27
C TYR A 503 -17.01 -11.22 3.85
N ILE A 504 -16.32 -11.02 2.72
CA ILE A 504 -16.33 -9.73 2.01
C ILE A 504 -16.63 -9.97 0.53
N GLY A 505 -17.32 -9.02 -0.10
CA GLY A 505 -17.73 -9.06 -1.49
C GLY A 505 -18.18 -7.70 -1.97
N LEU A 506 -18.92 -7.65 -3.07
CA LEU A 506 -19.30 -6.37 -3.68
C LEU A 506 -20.23 -5.55 -2.75
N GLY A 507 -21.12 -6.24 -2.04
CA GLY A 507 -22.19 -5.67 -1.22
C GLY A 507 -21.84 -5.53 0.27
N THR A 508 -20.57 -5.68 0.65
CA THR A 508 -20.12 -5.62 2.06
C THR A 508 -19.37 -4.32 2.37
N ASN A 509 -19.03 -4.11 3.64
CA ASN A 509 -18.08 -3.10 4.07
C ASN A 509 -17.01 -3.78 4.95
N PRO A 510 -15.75 -3.91 4.50
CA PRO A 510 -15.18 -3.38 3.25
C PRO A 510 -15.74 -4.07 1.99
N SER A 511 -15.60 -3.43 0.82
CA SER A 511 -15.98 -3.99 -0.49
C SER A 511 -14.75 -4.41 -1.30
N THR A 512 -14.92 -5.43 -2.14
CA THR A 512 -13.92 -5.93 -3.10
C THR A 512 -13.85 -5.14 -4.41
N ALA A 513 -14.72 -4.14 -4.61
CA ALA A 513 -14.71 -3.27 -5.79
C ALA A 513 -13.34 -2.57 -5.99
N SER A 514 -13.10 -2.01 -7.18
CA SER A 514 -11.91 -1.16 -7.39
C SER A 514 -11.98 0.13 -6.56
N THR A 515 -10.85 0.83 -6.45
CA THR A 515 -10.80 2.15 -5.84
C THR A 515 -10.43 3.22 -6.87
N ILE A 516 -10.83 4.46 -6.61
CA ILE A 516 -10.44 5.60 -7.43
C ILE A 516 -8.92 5.85 -7.33
N THR A 517 -8.34 6.41 -8.37
CA THR A 517 -6.91 6.74 -8.42
C THR A 517 -6.69 8.20 -8.75
N HIS A 518 -5.88 8.86 -7.94
CA HIS A 518 -5.58 10.28 -8.04
C HIS A 518 -4.11 10.56 -7.79
N VAL A 519 -3.28 10.40 -8.82
CA VAL A 519 -1.84 10.67 -8.74
C VAL A 519 -1.57 12.15 -8.46
N ASN A 520 -1.35 12.50 -7.19
CA ASN A 520 -1.15 13.87 -6.75
C ASN A 520 -0.18 13.95 -5.57
N ALA A 521 0.47 15.10 -5.37
CA ALA A 521 1.10 15.48 -4.11
C ALA A 521 0.10 16.16 -3.15
N ARG A 522 -1.14 15.64 -3.13
CA ARG A 522 -2.26 16.04 -2.24
C ARG A 522 -2.59 17.54 -2.25
N LYS A 523 -2.57 18.15 -3.44
CA LYS A 523 -2.91 19.56 -3.63
C LYS A 523 -3.44 19.83 -5.03
N GLY A 524 -4.38 20.75 -5.16
CA GLY A 524 -4.89 21.18 -6.46
C GLY A 524 -5.48 20.04 -7.31
N LYS A 525 -5.60 20.28 -8.61
CA LYS A 525 -6.06 19.27 -9.58
C LYS A 525 -4.90 18.37 -9.99
N SER A 526 -5.20 17.09 -10.20
CA SER A 526 -4.29 16.19 -10.91
C SER A 526 -4.72 16.05 -12.35
N ASN A 527 -3.75 15.99 -13.26
CA ASN A 527 -3.96 15.83 -14.69
C ASN A 527 -3.29 14.55 -15.21
N HIS A 528 -3.03 13.55 -14.35
CA HIS A 528 -2.46 12.29 -14.80
C HIS A 528 -3.48 11.54 -15.65
N SER A 529 -3.09 11.13 -16.87
CA SER A 529 -4.01 10.56 -17.85
C SER A 529 -4.63 9.23 -17.42
N GLN A 530 -3.93 8.46 -16.58
CA GLN A 530 -4.41 7.17 -16.07
C GLN A 530 -5.19 7.28 -14.74
N ASN A 531 -5.40 8.49 -14.22
CA ASN A 531 -6.27 8.66 -13.05
C ASN A 531 -7.70 8.28 -13.43
N SER A 532 -8.40 7.69 -12.47
CA SER A 532 -9.78 7.26 -12.63
C SER A 532 -10.59 7.61 -11.41
N ASP A 533 -11.70 8.32 -11.61
CA ASP A 533 -12.72 8.54 -10.58
C ASP A 533 -13.81 7.44 -10.61
N THR A 534 -13.58 6.39 -11.39
CA THR A 534 -14.51 5.30 -11.67
C THR A 534 -14.26 4.09 -10.77
N ILE A 535 -15.35 3.51 -10.27
CA ILE A 535 -15.36 2.32 -9.41
C ILE A 535 -15.98 1.17 -10.19
N TYR A 536 -15.21 0.12 -10.40
CA TYR A 536 -15.61 -1.08 -11.13
C TYR A 536 -16.12 -2.13 -10.15
N LEU A 537 -17.41 -2.46 -10.25
CA LEU A 537 -17.99 -3.61 -9.57
C LEU A 537 -17.57 -4.88 -10.34
N ASN A 538 -17.07 -5.88 -9.61
CA ASN A 538 -16.23 -6.93 -10.19
C ASN A 538 -16.60 -8.38 -9.81
N GLY A 539 -17.69 -8.59 -9.08
CA GLY A 539 -18.16 -9.92 -8.68
C GLY A 539 -17.26 -10.70 -7.73
N ILE A 540 -16.13 -10.12 -7.27
CA ILE A 540 -15.21 -10.82 -6.39
C ILE A 540 -15.82 -10.94 -5.00
N SER A 541 -15.76 -12.13 -4.41
CA SER A 541 -15.98 -12.32 -2.98
C SER A 541 -14.99 -13.30 -2.38
N MET A 542 -14.79 -13.17 -1.06
CA MET A 542 -13.95 -14.04 -0.26
C MET A 542 -14.71 -14.46 0.98
N ARG A 543 -14.69 -15.77 1.27
CA ARG A 543 -15.32 -16.35 2.45
C ARG A 543 -14.35 -17.25 3.20
N ILE A 544 -14.15 -17.00 4.48
CA ILE A 544 -13.52 -17.97 5.39
C ILE A 544 -14.49 -19.13 5.57
N LEU A 545 -14.09 -20.31 5.12
CA LEU A 545 -14.85 -21.56 5.31
C LEU A 545 -14.50 -22.21 6.65
N GLU A 546 -13.23 -22.12 7.04
CA GLU A 546 -12.69 -22.79 8.23
C GLU A 546 -11.39 -22.11 8.67
N THR A 547 -11.19 -22.02 10.00
CA THR A 547 -9.88 -21.82 10.61
C THR A 547 -9.47 -23.12 11.28
N ARG A 548 -8.38 -23.72 10.82
CA ARG A 548 -7.90 -25.04 11.28
C ARG A 548 -7.17 -24.91 12.63
N PRO A 549 -6.94 -26.02 13.36
CA PRO A 549 -6.23 -26.00 14.64
C PRO A 549 -4.80 -25.46 14.57
N ASP A 550 -4.14 -25.57 13.42
CA ASP A 550 -2.82 -25.00 13.15
C ASP A 550 -2.86 -23.52 12.70
N LEU A 551 -4.03 -22.89 12.81
CA LEU A 551 -4.34 -21.52 12.39
C LEU A 551 -4.25 -21.27 10.88
N SER A 552 -4.09 -22.31 10.06
CA SER A 552 -4.29 -22.15 8.61
C SER A 552 -5.76 -21.88 8.30
N ILE A 553 -6.01 -21.03 7.30
CA ILE A 553 -7.37 -20.56 6.96
C ILE A 553 -7.76 -21.08 5.58
N LYS A 554 -8.87 -21.82 5.55
CA LYS A 554 -9.52 -22.26 4.31
C LYS A 554 -10.43 -21.15 3.81
N VAL A 555 -10.15 -20.61 2.62
CA VAL A 555 -10.88 -19.50 2.01
C VAL A 555 -11.45 -19.90 0.65
N GLU A 556 -12.70 -19.56 0.39
CA GLU A 556 -13.31 -19.60 -0.93
C GLU A 556 -13.18 -18.21 -1.58
N VAL A 557 -12.66 -18.16 -2.80
CA VAL A 557 -12.68 -16.98 -3.67
C VAL A 557 -13.65 -17.24 -4.80
N SER A 558 -14.58 -16.33 -5.03
CA SER A 558 -15.53 -16.38 -6.14
C SER A 558 -15.46 -15.10 -6.97
N PHE A 559 -15.83 -15.19 -8.26
CA PHE A 559 -15.92 -14.04 -9.19
C PHE A 559 -17.36 -13.77 -9.66
N ASN A 560 -18.33 -14.46 -9.05
CA ASN A 560 -19.76 -14.38 -9.40
C ASN A 560 -20.62 -13.93 -8.20
N ASP A 561 -20.04 -13.20 -7.23
CA ASP A 561 -20.85 -12.54 -6.21
C ASP A 561 -21.70 -11.46 -6.86
N THR A 562 -22.96 -11.43 -6.50
CA THR A 562 -23.95 -10.51 -7.07
C THR A 562 -24.79 -9.87 -5.96
N LEU A 563 -24.56 -10.23 -4.70
CA LEU A 563 -25.56 -10.08 -3.65
C LEU A 563 -25.26 -8.88 -2.75
N LEU A 564 -26.27 -8.02 -2.60
CA LEU A 564 -26.34 -7.00 -1.55
C LEU A 564 -27.48 -7.36 -0.61
N LYS A 565 -27.13 -7.96 0.54
CA LYS A 565 -28.09 -8.53 1.51
C LYS A 565 -28.31 -7.69 2.76
N GLU A 566 -27.47 -6.71 2.99
CA GLU A 566 -27.56 -5.80 4.14
C GLU A 566 -27.74 -4.36 3.65
N PRO A 567 -28.30 -3.46 4.48
CA PRO A 567 -28.34 -2.06 4.14
C PRO A 567 -26.94 -1.52 3.87
N ARG A 568 -26.78 -0.86 2.71
CA ARG A 568 -25.52 -0.23 2.32
C ARG A 568 -25.74 1.16 1.78
N ARG A 569 -24.75 2.01 2.03
CA ARG A 569 -24.64 3.33 1.42
C ARG A 569 -23.43 3.33 0.49
N TRP A 570 -23.65 3.64 -0.78
CA TRP A 570 -22.60 3.79 -1.76
C TRP A 570 -22.47 5.25 -2.16
N ALA A 571 -21.22 5.72 -2.16
CA ALA A 571 -20.83 7.00 -2.70
C ALA A 571 -19.66 6.82 -3.66
N GLY A 572 -19.68 7.52 -4.78
CA GLY A 572 -18.63 7.45 -5.79
C GLY A 572 -19.04 8.19 -7.05
N SER A 573 -18.12 8.95 -7.65
CA SER A 573 -18.46 9.83 -8.78
C SER A 573 -19.05 9.07 -9.97
N ASP A 574 -18.53 7.87 -10.22
CA ASP A 574 -18.97 6.97 -11.27
C ASP A 574 -18.76 5.53 -10.78
N ILE A 575 -19.83 4.76 -10.68
CA ILE A 575 -19.85 3.36 -10.25
C ILE A 575 -20.36 2.56 -11.45
N LEU A 576 -19.54 1.66 -11.98
CA LEU A 576 -19.90 0.83 -13.12
C LEU A 576 -20.25 -0.59 -12.69
N LEU A 577 -21.49 -0.98 -13.00
CA LEU A 577 -21.91 -2.36 -12.97
C LEU A 577 -21.60 -3.00 -14.33
N ASN A 578 -20.57 -3.85 -14.36
CA ASN A 578 -20.16 -4.62 -15.53
C ASN A 578 -20.86 -5.98 -15.57
N ASN A 579 -20.95 -6.56 -16.77
CA ASN A 579 -21.41 -7.93 -16.99
C ASN A 579 -20.33 -8.92 -16.54
N HIS A 580 -20.35 -9.27 -15.25
CA HIS A 580 -19.52 -10.31 -14.66
C HIS A 580 -20.30 -11.63 -14.49
N ASN A 581 -21.62 -11.61 -14.66
CA ASN A 581 -22.49 -12.77 -14.56
C ASN A 581 -23.38 -12.92 -15.81
N GLN A 582 -22.81 -13.49 -16.87
CA GLN A 582 -23.47 -13.64 -18.18
C GLN A 582 -24.81 -14.38 -18.15
N ALA A 583 -25.02 -15.26 -17.17
CA ALA A 583 -26.22 -16.11 -17.09
C ALA A 583 -27.32 -15.54 -16.18
N GLY A 584 -27.11 -14.34 -15.61
CA GLY A 584 -27.99 -13.87 -14.55
C GLY A 584 -27.92 -12.38 -14.28
N THR A 585 -28.00 -12.06 -13.00
CA THR A 585 -27.96 -10.69 -12.48
C THR A 585 -26.53 -10.39 -12.04
N ASP A 586 -26.03 -9.20 -12.34
CA ASP A 586 -24.72 -8.73 -11.89
C ASP A 586 -24.82 -8.05 -10.52
N LEU A 587 -25.95 -7.42 -10.22
CA LEU A 587 -26.23 -6.89 -8.88
C LEU A 587 -27.68 -7.16 -8.48
N CYS A 588 -27.86 -7.97 -7.44
CA CYS A 588 -29.12 -8.27 -6.80
C CYS A 588 -29.20 -7.51 -5.46
N VAL A 589 -30.06 -6.49 -5.42
CA VAL A 589 -30.32 -5.68 -4.23
C VAL A 589 -31.46 -6.32 -3.44
N GLU A 590 -31.09 -7.17 -2.48
CA GLU A 590 -32.03 -7.86 -1.58
C GLU A 590 -32.32 -7.05 -0.30
N SER A 591 -31.57 -5.98 -0.06
CA SER A 591 -31.79 -5.02 1.03
C SER A 591 -31.86 -3.57 0.55
N VAL A 592 -31.64 -2.59 1.43
CA VAL A 592 -31.65 -1.16 1.09
C VAL A 592 -30.28 -0.73 0.59
N LEU A 593 -30.17 -0.35 -0.69
CA LEU A 593 -29.02 0.35 -1.23
C LEU A 593 -29.30 1.84 -1.32
N THR A 594 -28.51 2.67 -0.64
CA THR A 594 -28.57 4.13 -0.73
C THR A 594 -27.42 4.65 -1.59
N LEU A 595 -27.73 5.25 -2.73
CA LEU A 595 -26.80 6.07 -3.50
C LEU A 595 -26.85 7.50 -2.95
N ASP A 596 -25.76 7.93 -2.32
CA ASP A 596 -25.63 9.24 -1.68
C ASP A 596 -24.30 9.88 -2.05
N ARG A 597 -24.20 11.19 -1.85
CA ARG A 597 -22.96 11.94 -2.02
C ARG A 597 -22.08 11.82 -0.78
N GLY A 598 -20.88 11.27 -0.97
CA GLY A 598 -19.89 10.99 0.09
C GLY A 598 -19.28 12.26 0.67
N LYS A 599 -19.00 12.28 1.98
CA LYS A 599 -18.20 13.36 2.60
C LYS A 599 -16.70 13.09 2.50
N THR A 600 -16.28 11.88 2.15
CA THR A 600 -14.89 11.59 1.81
C THR A 600 -14.45 12.36 0.56
N ILE A 601 -13.25 12.95 0.61
CA ILE A 601 -12.74 13.75 -0.50
C ILE A 601 -12.36 12.86 -1.69
N THR A 602 -12.75 13.27 -2.89
CA THR A 602 -12.27 12.67 -4.15
C THR A 602 -11.56 13.71 -5.03
N ARG A 603 -11.54 14.98 -4.62
CA ARG A 603 -10.77 16.07 -5.23
C ARG A 603 -10.31 17.09 -4.16
N PHE A 604 -9.27 17.87 -4.44
CA PHE A 604 -8.71 18.83 -3.47
C PHE A 604 -9.20 20.27 -3.63
N VAL A 605 -9.88 20.60 -4.72
CA VAL A 605 -10.32 21.96 -5.05
C VAL A 605 -11.69 21.92 -5.70
N GLU A 606 -12.31 23.10 -5.86
CA GLU A 606 -13.61 23.27 -6.50
C GLU A 606 -14.69 22.41 -5.83
N PRO A 607 -14.95 22.64 -4.54
CA PRO A 607 -16.05 21.96 -3.88
C PRO A 607 -17.38 22.45 -4.46
N ASP A 608 -18.40 21.60 -4.37
CA ASP A 608 -19.77 22.05 -4.60
C ASP A 608 -20.50 22.23 -3.26
N THR A 609 -21.55 23.06 -3.29
CA THR A 609 -22.44 23.27 -2.14
C THR A 609 -23.82 22.69 -2.47
N VAL A 610 -24.29 21.75 -1.65
CA VAL A 610 -25.62 21.13 -1.77
C VAL A 610 -26.35 21.28 -0.46
N ALA A 611 -27.50 21.95 -0.48
CA ALA A 611 -28.33 22.19 0.71
C ALA A 611 -27.56 22.83 1.89
N GLY A 612 -26.58 23.70 1.59
CA GLY A 612 -25.74 24.39 2.59
C GLY A 612 -24.49 23.62 3.02
N ASP A 613 -24.35 22.36 2.61
CA ASP A 613 -23.19 21.53 2.89
C ASP A 613 -22.17 21.58 1.76
N VAL A 614 -20.89 21.69 2.11
CA VAL A 614 -19.75 21.61 1.19
C VAL A 614 -19.40 20.15 0.91
N TYR A 615 -19.02 19.85 -0.33
CA TYR A 615 -18.57 18.53 -0.77
C TYR A 615 -17.38 18.64 -1.73
N PHE A 616 -16.30 17.94 -1.40
CA PHE A 616 -15.13 17.71 -2.26
C PHE A 616 -15.21 16.38 -3.02
N SER A 617 -16.42 15.94 -3.31
CA SER A 617 -16.77 14.72 -4.03
C SER A 617 -17.84 15.05 -5.04
N SER A 618 -17.92 14.36 -6.18
CA SER A 618 -19.02 14.55 -7.12
C SER A 618 -20.31 13.84 -6.65
N PRO A 619 -21.50 14.23 -7.15
CA PRO A 619 -22.71 13.42 -6.99
C PRO A 619 -22.50 11.98 -7.46
N THR A 620 -23.18 11.03 -6.82
CA THR A 620 -22.97 9.61 -7.11
C THR A 620 -23.70 9.16 -8.36
N VAL A 621 -23.02 8.47 -9.26
CA VAL A 621 -23.63 7.91 -10.48
C VAL A 621 -23.42 6.40 -10.48
N LEU A 622 -24.50 5.62 -10.55
CA LEU A 622 -24.45 4.18 -10.84
C LEU A 622 -24.84 3.95 -12.30
N ARG A 623 -23.94 3.36 -13.09
CA ARG A 623 -24.17 3.00 -14.48
C ARG A 623 -24.29 1.51 -14.64
N ILE A 624 -25.36 1.08 -15.30
CA ILE A 624 -25.58 -0.30 -15.73
C ILE A 624 -25.09 -0.37 -17.16
N LYS A 625 -23.92 -1.01 -17.36
CA LYS A 625 -23.28 -1.12 -18.67
C LYS A 625 -24.06 -2.06 -19.59
N SER A 626 -23.73 -1.99 -20.88
CA SER A 626 -24.26 -2.92 -21.88
C SER A 626 -24.04 -4.38 -21.48
N GLY A 627 -25.09 -5.19 -21.57
CA GLY A 627 -25.10 -6.59 -21.18
C GLY A 627 -25.14 -6.85 -19.67
N ALA A 628 -25.04 -5.82 -18.83
CA ALA A 628 -25.12 -5.96 -17.38
C ALA A 628 -26.57 -5.82 -16.89
N LYS A 629 -26.90 -6.48 -15.78
CA LYS A 629 -28.23 -6.51 -15.19
C LYS A 629 -28.24 -6.16 -13.70
N LEU A 630 -29.01 -5.13 -13.34
CA LEU A 630 -29.38 -4.80 -11.96
C LEU A 630 -30.78 -5.32 -11.65
N THR A 631 -30.89 -6.17 -10.64
CA THR A 631 -32.18 -6.64 -10.09
C THR A 631 -32.42 -6.05 -8.72
N ILE A 632 -33.55 -5.38 -8.54
CA ILE A 632 -33.94 -4.76 -7.26
C ILE A 632 -35.07 -5.57 -6.63
N GLY A 633 -34.74 -6.28 -5.56
CA GLY A 633 -35.66 -7.06 -4.73
C GLY A 633 -36.37 -6.21 -3.66
N GLU A 634 -35.64 -5.30 -3.01
CA GLU A 634 -36.16 -4.47 -1.92
C GLU A 634 -36.18 -2.97 -2.26
N GLU A 635 -35.09 -2.22 -2.05
CA GLU A 635 -35.09 -0.76 -2.22
C GLU A 635 -33.74 -0.21 -2.66
N VAL A 636 -33.76 0.64 -3.69
CA VAL A 636 -32.65 1.54 -4.02
C VAL A 636 -33.11 2.99 -3.82
N ARG A 637 -32.37 3.77 -3.03
CA ARG A 637 -32.66 5.18 -2.73
C ARG A 637 -31.58 6.08 -3.30
N LEU A 638 -31.97 7.14 -4.01
CA LEU A 638 -31.07 8.12 -4.60
C LEU A 638 -31.25 9.47 -3.89
N LEU A 639 -30.15 10.00 -3.36
CA LEU A 639 -30.12 11.25 -2.60
C LEU A 639 -29.13 12.25 -3.23
N LYS A 640 -29.26 13.55 -2.90
CA LYS A 640 -28.25 14.60 -3.17
C LYS A 640 -27.66 14.56 -4.59
N ASP A 641 -28.51 14.77 -5.59
CA ASP A 641 -28.15 14.76 -7.02
C ASP A 641 -27.65 13.41 -7.56
N SER A 642 -27.76 12.32 -6.79
CA SER A 642 -27.32 11.00 -7.23
C SER A 642 -28.18 10.46 -8.38
N LYS A 643 -27.59 9.56 -9.16
CA LYS A 643 -28.11 9.14 -10.45
C LYS A 643 -27.97 7.64 -10.67
N ILE A 644 -28.99 7.06 -11.30
CA ILE A 644 -28.87 5.77 -12.00
C ILE A 644 -28.93 6.02 -13.50
N VAL A 645 -28.03 5.43 -14.27
CA VAL A 645 -28.05 5.41 -15.73
C VAL A 645 -28.09 3.97 -16.20
N VAL A 646 -29.12 3.62 -16.96
CA VAL A 646 -29.20 2.36 -17.70
C VAL A 646 -28.75 2.66 -19.12
N GLU A 647 -27.54 2.23 -19.46
CA GLU A 647 -26.94 2.48 -20.78
C GLU A 647 -27.57 1.60 -21.86
N GLU A 648 -27.26 1.89 -23.13
CA GLU A 648 -27.69 1.05 -24.25
C GLU A 648 -27.30 -0.43 -24.05
N GLY A 649 -28.29 -1.33 -24.09
CA GLY A 649 -28.15 -2.75 -23.84
C GLY A 649 -28.01 -3.15 -22.36
N GLY A 650 -28.10 -2.21 -21.42
CA GLY A 650 -28.16 -2.51 -19.98
C GLY A 650 -29.58 -2.81 -19.50
N ASP A 651 -29.69 -3.61 -18.44
CA ASP A 651 -30.96 -4.12 -17.93
C ASP A 651 -31.24 -3.69 -16.48
N LEU A 652 -32.43 -3.13 -16.24
CA LEU A 652 -32.96 -2.89 -14.89
C LEU A 652 -34.25 -3.68 -14.65
N GLU A 653 -34.20 -4.62 -13.70
CA GLU A 653 -35.35 -5.41 -13.25
C GLU A 653 -35.83 -4.97 -11.86
N LEU A 654 -37.12 -4.64 -11.72
CA LEU A 654 -37.74 -4.44 -10.40
C LEU A 654 -38.66 -5.60 -10.04
N LEU A 655 -38.28 -6.39 -9.03
CA LEU A 655 -39.14 -7.45 -8.50
C LEU A 655 -40.40 -6.85 -7.85
N ARG A 656 -41.40 -7.70 -7.53
CA ARG A 656 -42.72 -7.27 -7.05
C ARG A 656 -42.66 -6.29 -5.86
N ASN A 657 -41.71 -6.48 -4.96
CA ASN A 657 -41.50 -5.63 -3.78
C ASN A 657 -40.45 -4.54 -3.99
N GLY A 658 -39.69 -4.63 -5.08
CA GLY A 658 -38.59 -3.75 -5.45
C GLY A 658 -39.05 -2.31 -5.68
N LYS A 659 -38.29 -1.36 -5.14
CA LYS A 659 -38.56 0.08 -5.25
C LYS A 659 -37.30 0.84 -5.61
N VAL A 660 -37.47 1.84 -6.47
CA VAL A 660 -36.50 2.93 -6.61
C VAL A 660 -37.13 4.20 -6.04
N ILE A 661 -36.46 4.84 -5.09
CA ILE A 661 -36.92 6.10 -4.47
C ILE A 661 -35.92 7.20 -4.80
N LEU A 662 -36.39 8.24 -5.48
CA LEU A 662 -35.60 9.41 -5.83
C LEU A 662 -36.03 10.60 -4.97
N GLU A 663 -35.07 11.25 -4.31
CA GLU A 663 -35.30 12.39 -3.42
C GLU A 663 -34.49 13.62 -3.84
N GLY A 664 -34.96 14.81 -3.48
CA GLY A 664 -34.35 16.06 -3.92
C GLY A 664 -34.25 16.11 -5.45
N SER A 665 -33.07 16.40 -5.97
CA SER A 665 -32.72 16.53 -7.40
C SER A 665 -32.21 15.24 -8.06
N ALA A 666 -32.34 14.09 -7.40
CA ALA A 666 -31.91 12.80 -7.95
C ALA A 666 -32.57 12.44 -9.30
N GLU A 667 -31.85 11.67 -10.11
CA GLU A 667 -32.26 11.31 -11.47
C GLU A 667 -32.15 9.80 -11.77
N ILE A 668 -33.07 9.26 -12.56
CA ILE A 668 -32.90 7.97 -13.23
C ILE A 668 -32.99 8.16 -14.75
N VAL A 669 -32.07 7.58 -15.50
CA VAL A 669 -31.96 7.75 -16.95
C VAL A 669 -31.93 6.39 -17.63
N PHE A 670 -32.76 6.25 -18.66
CA PHE A 670 -32.77 5.12 -19.57
C PHE A 670 -32.32 5.60 -20.95
N GLU A 671 -31.16 5.15 -21.39
CA GLU A 671 -30.67 5.45 -22.74
C GLU A 671 -31.45 4.64 -23.79
N LYS A 672 -31.40 5.10 -25.05
CA LYS A 672 -32.06 4.39 -26.15
C LYS A 672 -31.47 2.99 -26.25
N GLY A 673 -32.32 1.96 -26.28
CA GLY A 673 -31.89 0.57 -26.33
C GLY A 673 -31.56 -0.06 -24.97
N SER A 674 -31.77 0.65 -23.86
CA SER A 674 -31.78 0.05 -22.52
C SER A 674 -33.10 -0.70 -22.25
N SER A 675 -33.07 -1.67 -21.33
CA SER A 675 -34.26 -2.44 -20.95
C SER A 675 -34.71 -2.12 -19.52
N PHE A 676 -36.03 -2.09 -19.35
CA PHE A 676 -36.67 -2.01 -18.05
C PHE A 676 -37.81 -3.02 -17.98
N TYR A 677 -37.87 -3.82 -16.92
CA TYR A 677 -38.97 -4.78 -16.72
C TYR A 677 -39.24 -5.09 -15.24
N GLY A 678 -40.34 -5.81 -14.99
CA GLY A 678 -40.72 -6.29 -13.66
C GLY A 678 -42.06 -5.75 -13.15
N LYS A 679 -42.29 -5.84 -11.83
CA LYS A 679 -43.54 -5.48 -11.14
C LYS A 679 -43.36 -4.45 -10.01
N GLY A 680 -42.12 -4.02 -9.75
CA GLY A 680 -41.82 -3.01 -8.73
C GLY A 680 -42.23 -1.58 -9.12
N LYS A 681 -41.81 -0.61 -8.30
CA LYS A 681 -42.27 0.79 -8.41
C LYS A 681 -41.12 1.79 -8.39
N ILE A 682 -41.23 2.85 -9.19
CA ILE A 682 -40.35 4.03 -9.14
C ILE A 682 -41.12 5.20 -8.49
N LYS A 683 -40.59 5.74 -7.39
CA LYS A 683 -41.20 6.81 -6.59
C LYS A 683 -40.36 8.09 -6.66
N PHE A 684 -40.98 9.18 -7.09
CA PHE A 684 -40.38 10.50 -7.14
C PHE A 684 -40.85 11.39 -5.99
N LYS A 685 -39.91 11.90 -5.19
CA LYS A 685 -40.12 12.96 -4.19
C LYS A 685 -39.53 14.29 -4.64
N ASP A 686 -40.02 15.41 -4.12
CA ASP A 686 -39.46 16.76 -4.32
C ASP A 686 -39.19 17.17 -5.77
N SER A 687 -37.96 17.50 -6.17
CA SER A 687 -37.61 17.93 -7.54
C SER A 687 -37.09 16.79 -8.44
N SER A 688 -37.14 15.53 -7.98
CA SER A 688 -36.51 14.40 -8.68
C SER A 688 -37.22 14.08 -9.99
N LYS A 689 -36.45 13.58 -10.96
CA LYS A 689 -36.89 13.38 -12.34
C LYS A 689 -36.41 12.06 -12.94
N GLY A 690 -37.10 11.61 -13.98
CA GLY A 690 -36.68 10.48 -14.81
C GLY A 690 -36.59 10.90 -16.27
N SER A 691 -35.62 10.38 -17.02
CA SER A 691 -35.52 10.64 -18.45
C SER A 691 -35.29 9.37 -19.28
N VAL A 692 -35.81 9.38 -20.52
CA VAL A 692 -35.87 8.19 -21.39
C VAL A 692 -35.48 8.56 -22.82
N GLY A 693 -34.64 7.75 -23.46
CA GLY A 693 -34.12 7.99 -24.82
C GLY A 693 -35.08 7.64 -25.96
N ASP A 694 -36.22 6.99 -25.70
CA ASP A 694 -37.21 6.64 -26.72
C ASP A 694 -38.66 6.69 -26.20
N SER A 695 -39.61 6.78 -27.12
CA SER A 695 -41.02 7.02 -26.81
C SER A 695 -41.78 5.80 -26.30
N ASP A 696 -41.30 4.59 -26.61
CA ASP A 696 -41.99 3.35 -26.24
C ASP A 696 -41.66 2.97 -24.81
N SER A 697 -40.38 3.06 -24.44
CA SER A 697 -39.90 2.97 -23.05
C SER A 697 -40.59 4.01 -22.16
N LEU A 698 -40.84 5.22 -22.68
CA LEU A 698 -41.55 6.27 -21.94
C LEU A 698 -42.99 5.88 -21.57
N LYS A 699 -43.71 5.18 -22.46
CA LYS A 699 -45.08 4.72 -22.19
C LYS A 699 -45.10 3.66 -21.09
N ASP A 700 -44.19 2.68 -21.15
CA ASP A 700 -44.11 1.63 -20.13
C ASP A 700 -43.73 2.21 -18.77
N LEU A 701 -42.68 3.03 -18.70
CA LEU A 701 -42.24 3.69 -17.46
C LEU A 701 -43.32 4.57 -16.83
N LYS A 702 -44.10 5.31 -17.65
CA LYS A 702 -45.25 6.09 -17.16
C LYS A 702 -46.35 5.22 -16.54
N SER A 703 -46.50 3.95 -16.94
CA SER A 703 -47.46 3.04 -16.32
C SER A 703 -47.04 2.58 -14.92
N ARG A 704 -45.74 2.66 -14.61
CA ARG A 704 -45.10 2.14 -13.40
C ARG A 704 -44.85 3.19 -12.32
N THR A 705 -45.19 4.46 -12.60
CA THR A 705 -45.08 5.56 -11.67
C THR A 705 -46.43 6.21 -11.36
N CYS A 706 -46.62 6.62 -10.10
CA CYS A 706 -47.80 7.40 -9.70
C CYS A 706 -47.72 8.86 -10.20
N LYS A 707 -46.54 9.37 -10.60
CA LYS A 707 -46.32 10.77 -11.02
C LYS A 707 -45.84 10.85 -12.47
N LYS A 708 -46.71 10.49 -13.42
CA LYS A 708 -46.40 10.37 -14.87
C LYS A 708 -45.74 11.61 -15.51
N LYS A 709 -45.96 12.80 -14.97
CA LYS A 709 -45.38 14.06 -15.47
C LYS A 709 -43.88 14.23 -15.20
N ARG A 710 -43.27 13.35 -14.39
CA ARG A 710 -41.84 13.44 -14.03
C ARG A 710 -40.91 12.64 -14.92
N PHE A 711 -41.47 11.91 -15.89
CA PHE A 711 -40.70 11.28 -16.95
C PHE A 711 -40.78 12.10 -18.23
N GLU A 712 -39.61 12.51 -18.71
CA GLU A 712 -39.43 13.30 -19.92
C GLU A 712 -38.68 12.50 -20.98
N LEU A 713 -39.04 12.73 -22.23
CA LEU A 713 -38.26 12.22 -23.36
C LEU A 713 -36.99 13.07 -23.44
N ARG A 714 -35.81 12.44 -23.53
CA ARG A 714 -34.60 13.19 -23.87
C ARG A 714 -34.69 13.65 -25.33
N PRO A 715 -34.34 14.91 -25.63
CA PRO A 715 -34.30 15.41 -27.00
C PRO A 715 -33.25 14.68 -27.84
#